data_AF-A0A131XRY8-F1
#
_entry.id   AF-A0A131XRY8-F1
#
_cell.length_a   1.000
_cell.length_b   1.000
_cell.length_c   1.000
_cell.angle_alpha   90.00
_cell.angle_beta   90.00
_cell.angle_gamma   90.00
#
_symmetry.space_group_name_H-M   'P 1'
#
loop_
_entity.id
_entity.type
_entity.pdbx_description
1 polymer ?
#
loop_
_entity_poly.entity_id
_entity_poly.type
_entity_poly.pdbx_seq_one_letter_code
_entity_poly.pdbx_strand_id
1 'polypeptide(L)'
;GPSRTNRTNVMDGVGSRVMRGPDWKWGKQDGGDGHLGTVRNFESSEEVVVVWDNGTAANYRCSGTYDLRIIDSAPTGIKHEGTMCDTCRQQPIFGIRWKCAECSNYDLCSMCYHGDKHQLRHRFFRIATPGSERTFLEARRKSKKTGVRGIFPSARVVRGVDWQWEDQDGGNGRRGKVTEIQDWSAASPRSAAYVVWDNGAKNLYRVGFEGMADLKVVNDAKGGTVYRDHLPLLGEQGLSRSGGLGFQVGDQVNVDLDLEIVQSLQHGHGGWTDGMYECLGQTGTVIGVDEDHDIVVSYPSANRWTFNPAVLTRINHAPVASASAAATCVSSAGASGGAEAAAQHFAVGDLVQICSDLERIKILQRGHGEWAEAMAPTLGKIGRVQQIYHDNDLKVEVCGTSWTYNPAAVTKVASDGAVSGVSSGERLSALLKKLFENHVTGDVNEELVKAAANGDAQKCEEILKRPEANVNGVFASHTALQAASQNGHVEVVKILLRYNADVEIEDKDGDRAVHHTAFGDEPSVMDLLARAGADLNARNKRRQTPLHIAVNKGHVGVVKTLLDLGCHPSLQDCEGDTPLHDAISKKRDDMLTLLLDHSADITLTNNNGFNALHHAALRGNPSAMRTLLSKLPRPWIVDEKKDDGYTALHLAALNNHVEVAELLIHHGRANMDLQNVNLQTPLHLAVERQHAQIVRHLVREGCNLNVPDKDGDTPLHEALRHHTLSQLRHLQDMQDVAKVGARGSTSAAGNLELLMGLGSQGADKKSSASIACFLVSNGAELYIKNKKGQAPLDLCPDPNLCNALVKCHKDKSCSQILTPSSSPRPTEQEALEDCIVCSDMKRDTLFGPCGHIATCSLC
;
A
#
# COMPACT_ATOMS: atom_id res chain seq x y z
N GLY A 1 28.10 -33.60 1.92
CA GLY A 1 27.06 -34.27 2.73
C GLY A 1 26.72 -33.41 3.94
N PRO A 2 25.52 -33.56 4.53
CA PRO A 2 24.23 -33.62 3.87
C PRO A 2 23.66 -32.21 3.57
N SER A 3 22.71 -32.18 2.66
CA SER A 3 21.97 -31.02 2.15
C SER A 3 21.01 -30.41 3.19
N ARG A 4 20.94 -29.07 3.25
CA ARG A 4 19.79 -28.37 3.83
C ARG A 4 18.72 -28.23 2.75
N THR A 5 17.80 -29.19 2.73
CA THR A 5 16.53 -29.11 2.02
C THR A 5 15.66 -28.00 2.65
N ASN A 6 15.04 -27.16 1.81
CA ASN A 6 13.96 -26.27 2.20
C ASN A 6 12.77 -27.11 2.69
N ARG A 7 12.71 -27.36 4.00
CA ARG A 7 11.47 -27.71 4.68
C ARG A 7 10.70 -26.41 4.88
N THR A 8 9.62 -26.21 4.14
CA THR A 8 8.56 -25.28 4.54
C THR A 8 8.00 -25.80 5.86
N ASN A 9 8.43 -25.20 6.96
CA ASN A 9 8.13 -25.68 8.31
C ASN A 9 6.65 -25.44 8.62
N VAL A 10 6.02 -26.42 9.27
CA VAL A 10 4.71 -26.34 9.94
C VAL A 10 4.65 -25.21 11.00
N MET A 11 5.77 -24.53 11.26
CA MET A 11 6.01 -23.60 12.36
C MET A 11 5.60 -22.13 12.07
N ASP A 12 5.14 -21.80 10.85
CA ASP A 12 4.81 -20.41 10.44
C ASP A 12 3.39 -19.93 10.87
N GLY A 13 2.75 -20.62 11.82
CA GLY A 13 1.36 -20.35 12.25
C GLY A 13 1.20 -19.58 13.57
N VAL A 14 2.29 -19.18 14.23
CA VAL A 14 2.26 -18.52 15.54
C VAL A 14 1.51 -17.20 15.47
N GLY A 15 0.55 -17.00 16.37
CA GLY A 15 -0.35 -15.85 16.39
C GLY A 15 -1.69 -16.06 15.69
N SER A 16 -1.86 -17.15 14.93
CA SER A 16 -3.13 -17.47 14.27
C SER A 16 -4.27 -17.50 15.29
N ARG A 17 -5.39 -16.88 14.93
CA ARG A 17 -6.63 -16.98 15.69
C ARG A 17 -7.36 -18.24 15.22
N VAL A 18 -7.79 -19.07 16.18
CA VAL A 18 -8.32 -20.41 15.91
C VAL A 18 -9.61 -20.68 16.65
N MET A 19 -10.37 -21.65 16.14
CA MET A 19 -11.54 -22.24 16.80
C MET A 19 -11.51 -23.77 16.68
N ARG A 20 -12.42 -24.47 17.37
CA ARG A 20 -12.47 -25.94 17.33
C ARG A 20 -12.60 -26.53 15.91
N GLY A 21 -11.82 -27.57 15.66
CA GLY A 21 -11.71 -28.36 14.45
C GLY A 21 -12.72 -29.50 14.35
N PRO A 22 -12.68 -30.28 13.26
CA PRO A 22 -13.59 -31.42 13.05
C PRO A 22 -13.39 -32.54 14.07
N ASP A 23 -12.15 -32.78 14.49
CA ASP A 23 -11.79 -33.94 15.34
C ASP A 23 -11.78 -33.60 16.85
N TRP A 24 -12.36 -32.46 17.22
CA TRP A 24 -12.40 -31.94 18.57
C TRP A 24 -13.11 -32.90 19.52
N LYS A 25 -12.38 -33.38 20.54
CA LYS A 25 -12.89 -34.28 21.59
C LYS A 25 -12.75 -33.71 23.01
N TRP A 26 -12.34 -32.46 23.14
CA TRP A 26 -11.88 -31.86 24.41
C TRP A 26 -12.98 -31.10 25.17
N GLY A 27 -14.25 -31.51 24.98
CA GLY A 27 -15.40 -30.92 25.66
C GLY A 27 -15.53 -29.40 25.42
N LYS A 28 -15.47 -28.63 26.52
CA LYS A 28 -15.59 -27.16 26.54
C LYS A 28 -14.30 -26.46 26.98
N GLN A 29 -13.12 -27.05 26.78
CA GLN A 29 -11.84 -26.39 27.10
C GLN A 29 -11.70 -25.02 26.40
N ASP A 30 -12.20 -24.91 25.16
CA ASP A 30 -12.27 -23.66 24.39
C ASP A 30 -13.34 -22.68 24.86
N GLY A 31 -14.26 -23.09 25.74
CA GLY A 31 -15.45 -22.31 26.15
C GLY A 31 -16.74 -22.69 25.42
N GLY A 32 -16.67 -23.57 24.42
CA GLY A 32 -17.81 -24.01 23.60
C GLY A 32 -17.66 -23.64 22.12
N ASP A 33 -18.50 -24.22 21.27
CA ASP A 33 -18.44 -24.00 19.81
C ASP A 33 -18.52 -22.50 19.46
N GLY A 34 -17.63 -22.04 18.58
CA GLY A 34 -17.46 -20.64 18.20
C GLY A 34 -16.53 -19.80 19.08
N HIS A 35 -16.00 -20.31 20.19
CA HIS A 35 -15.01 -19.58 20.98
C HIS A 35 -13.63 -19.58 20.32
N LEU A 36 -12.90 -18.48 20.50
CA LEU A 36 -11.60 -18.26 19.88
C LEU A 36 -10.43 -18.41 20.84
N GLY A 37 -9.28 -18.74 20.27
CA GLY A 37 -7.99 -18.77 20.94
C GLY A 37 -6.85 -18.34 20.03
N THR A 38 -5.68 -18.12 20.62
CA THR A 38 -4.43 -17.78 19.93
C THR A 38 -3.51 -18.99 19.90
N VAL A 39 -2.95 -19.30 18.74
CA VAL A 39 -1.81 -20.22 18.61
C VAL A 39 -0.57 -19.56 19.23
N ARG A 40 -0.10 -20.11 20.34
CA ARG A 40 1.05 -19.58 21.09
C ARG A 40 2.37 -20.03 20.50
N ASN A 41 2.50 -21.34 20.29
CA ASN A 41 3.70 -21.98 19.76
C ASN A 41 3.37 -23.42 19.33
N PHE A 42 4.29 -24.03 18.58
CA PHE A 42 4.23 -25.45 18.21
C PHE A 42 5.22 -26.23 19.06
N GLU A 43 4.78 -27.32 19.69
CA GLU A 43 5.70 -28.24 20.37
C GLU A 43 6.36 -29.19 19.37
N SER A 44 5.63 -29.54 18.30
CA SER A 44 6.13 -30.35 17.19
C SER A 44 5.36 -30.04 15.90
N SER A 45 5.65 -30.75 14.81
CA SER A 45 4.83 -30.68 13.59
C SER A 45 3.44 -31.31 13.75
N GLU A 46 3.16 -31.99 14.87
CA GLU A 46 1.90 -32.70 15.11
C GLU A 46 1.10 -32.12 16.28
N GLU A 47 1.72 -31.27 17.10
CA GLU A 47 1.18 -30.75 18.35
C GLU A 47 1.40 -29.23 18.48
N VAL A 48 0.33 -28.52 18.83
CA VAL A 48 0.29 -27.06 18.93
C VAL A 48 -0.30 -26.61 20.27
N VAL A 49 0.27 -25.56 20.85
CA VAL A 49 -0.21 -24.93 22.09
C VAL A 49 -1.13 -23.78 21.73
N VAL A 50 -2.34 -23.79 22.29
CA VAL A 50 -3.31 -22.70 22.14
C VAL A 50 -3.64 -22.12 23.51
N VAL A 51 -3.64 -20.78 23.59
CA VAL A 51 -4.22 -20.04 24.70
C VAL A 51 -5.59 -19.54 24.27
N TRP A 52 -6.64 -20.15 24.82
CA TRP A 52 -8.02 -19.73 24.57
C TRP A 52 -8.29 -18.37 25.21
N ASP A 53 -9.21 -17.60 24.62
CA ASP A 53 -9.57 -16.27 25.13
C ASP A 53 -10.11 -16.34 26.56
N ASN A 54 -10.66 -17.48 26.99
CA ASN A 54 -11.08 -17.72 28.38
C ASN A 54 -9.90 -17.95 29.36
N GLY A 55 -8.66 -17.93 28.87
CA GLY A 55 -7.41 -18.11 29.61
C GLY A 55 -6.93 -19.55 29.75
N THR A 56 -7.64 -20.54 29.21
CA THR A 56 -7.20 -21.94 29.22
C THR A 56 -6.07 -22.13 28.21
N ALA A 57 -4.90 -22.59 28.67
CA ALA A 57 -3.81 -23.00 27.79
C ALA A 57 -3.74 -24.53 27.73
N ALA A 58 -3.68 -25.09 26.52
CA ALA A 58 -3.62 -26.53 26.32
C ALA A 58 -3.02 -26.89 24.94
N ASN A 59 -2.62 -28.15 24.82
CA ASN A 59 -2.05 -28.70 23.59
C ASN A 59 -3.12 -29.41 22.76
N TYR A 60 -3.00 -29.31 21.44
CA TYR A 60 -3.96 -29.83 20.47
C TYR A 60 -3.27 -30.46 19.28
N ARG A 61 -3.96 -31.39 18.61
CA ARG A 61 -3.44 -32.13 17.46
C ARG A 61 -3.64 -31.32 16.18
N CYS A 62 -2.58 -31.21 15.37
CA CYS A 62 -2.59 -30.50 14.09
C CYS A 62 -2.02 -31.34 12.92
N SER A 63 -1.86 -32.65 13.11
CA SER A 63 -1.45 -33.58 12.03
C SER A 63 -2.23 -34.88 12.14
N GLY A 64 -2.70 -35.39 11.01
CA GLY A 64 -3.54 -36.60 10.90
C GLY A 64 -4.96 -36.42 11.44
N THR A 65 -5.09 -35.95 12.68
CA THR A 65 -6.32 -35.46 13.29
C THR A 65 -6.21 -33.97 13.58
N TYR A 66 -7.25 -33.22 13.26
CA TYR A 66 -7.22 -31.76 13.29
C TYR A 66 -8.22 -31.24 14.33
N ASP A 67 -7.69 -30.86 15.47
CA ASP A 67 -8.48 -30.31 16.57
C ASP A 67 -8.84 -28.83 16.36
N LEU A 68 -8.28 -28.15 15.35
CA LEU A 68 -8.37 -26.70 15.20
C LEU A 68 -8.62 -26.26 13.75
N ARG A 69 -9.36 -25.17 13.58
CA ARG A 69 -9.56 -24.41 12.34
C ARG A 69 -8.98 -23.01 12.48
N ILE A 70 -8.34 -22.51 11.44
CA ILE A 70 -7.84 -21.14 11.39
C ILE A 70 -8.98 -20.21 11.00
N ILE A 71 -9.34 -19.28 11.88
CA ILE A 71 -10.34 -18.24 11.56
C ILE A 71 -9.66 -17.03 10.92
N ASP A 72 -8.49 -16.63 11.42
CA ASP A 72 -7.73 -15.51 10.90
C ASP A 72 -6.24 -15.73 11.13
N SER A 73 -5.48 -15.75 10.04
CA SER A 73 -4.02 -15.82 10.05
C SER A 73 -3.36 -14.46 9.84
N ALA A 74 -4.10 -13.37 9.65
CA ALA A 74 -3.48 -12.05 9.52
C ALA A 74 -2.59 -11.62 10.70
N PRO A 75 -2.89 -12.00 11.97
CA PRO A 75 -1.98 -11.71 13.07
C PRO A 75 -0.60 -12.35 12.96
N THR A 76 -0.42 -13.39 12.14
CA THR A 76 0.92 -13.97 11.87
C THR A 76 1.76 -13.11 10.92
N GLY A 77 1.12 -12.14 10.25
CA GLY A 77 1.73 -11.29 9.22
C GLY A 77 1.81 -11.92 7.83
N ILE A 78 1.24 -13.12 7.64
CA ILE A 78 1.15 -13.74 6.33
C ILE A 78 0.29 -12.90 5.37
N LYS A 79 0.77 -12.72 4.14
CA LYS A 79 0.12 -11.87 3.14
C LYS A 79 0.36 -12.36 1.72
N HIS A 80 -0.58 -12.06 0.83
CA HIS A 80 -0.52 -12.38 -0.59
C HIS A 80 -0.09 -11.14 -1.39
N GLU A 81 1.21 -11.03 -1.69
CA GLU A 81 1.75 -9.93 -2.49
C GLU A 81 1.10 -9.86 -3.87
N GLY A 82 0.92 -8.64 -4.39
CA GLY A 82 0.28 -8.40 -5.69
C GLY A 82 -1.24 -8.66 -5.71
N THR A 83 -1.90 -8.78 -4.56
CA THR A 83 -3.35 -8.99 -4.48
C THR A 83 -4.05 -7.86 -3.74
N MET A 84 -5.30 -7.56 -4.10
CA MET A 84 -6.15 -6.57 -3.44
C MET A 84 -7.50 -7.20 -3.13
N CYS A 85 -8.06 -6.92 -1.96
CA CYS A 85 -9.46 -7.23 -1.70
C CYS A 85 -10.34 -6.23 -2.47
N ASP A 86 -11.12 -6.70 -3.44
CA ASP A 86 -11.92 -5.82 -4.31
C ASP A 86 -13.04 -5.08 -3.58
N THR A 87 -13.41 -5.52 -2.37
CA THR A 87 -14.44 -4.84 -1.58
C THR A 87 -13.86 -3.78 -0.65
N CYS A 88 -12.92 -4.13 0.24
CA CYS A 88 -12.39 -3.18 1.23
C CYS A 88 -11.08 -2.50 0.80
N ARG A 89 -10.56 -2.82 -0.39
CA ARG A 89 -9.30 -2.31 -0.94
C ARG A 89 -8.06 -2.60 -0.08
N GLN A 90 -8.14 -3.59 0.82
CA GLN A 90 -6.96 -4.07 1.56
C GLN A 90 -5.93 -4.60 0.57
N GLN A 91 -4.72 -4.04 0.60
CA GLN A 91 -3.61 -4.40 -0.27
C GLN A 91 -2.28 -4.36 0.50
N PRO A 92 -1.49 -5.44 0.51
CA PRO A 92 -1.83 -6.79 0.07
C PRO A 92 -2.91 -7.45 0.96
N ILE A 93 -3.55 -8.53 0.50
CA ILE A 93 -4.49 -9.29 1.36
C ILE A 93 -3.68 -10.00 2.46
N PHE A 94 -3.96 -9.66 3.73
CA PHE A 94 -3.39 -10.34 4.90
C PHE A 94 -4.27 -11.51 5.37
N GLY A 95 -3.62 -12.60 5.75
CA GLY A 95 -4.27 -13.85 6.13
C GLY A 95 -4.71 -14.66 4.91
N ILE A 96 -5.87 -15.32 5.03
CA ILE A 96 -6.41 -16.20 3.98
C ILE A 96 -6.95 -15.37 2.81
N ARG A 97 -6.55 -15.73 1.58
CA ARG A 97 -7.07 -15.18 0.33
C ARG A 97 -8.26 -16.01 -0.18
N TRP A 98 -9.32 -15.30 -0.59
CA TRP A 98 -10.55 -15.90 -1.10
C TRP A 98 -10.82 -15.42 -2.53
N LYS A 99 -10.40 -16.21 -3.52
CA LYS A 99 -10.56 -15.87 -4.94
C LYS A 99 -11.90 -16.35 -5.47
N CYS A 100 -12.69 -15.49 -6.10
CA CYS A 100 -13.92 -15.92 -6.75
C CYS A 100 -13.60 -16.87 -7.91
N ALA A 101 -14.30 -17.99 -8.00
CA ALA A 101 -14.14 -18.95 -9.09
C ALA A 101 -15.00 -18.62 -10.32
N GLU A 102 -15.95 -17.69 -10.18
CA GLU A 102 -16.94 -17.35 -11.21
C GLU A 102 -16.70 -15.98 -11.85
N CYS A 103 -15.83 -15.16 -11.24
CA CYS A 103 -15.47 -13.84 -11.76
C CYS A 103 -13.98 -13.80 -12.12
N SER A 104 -13.68 -13.15 -13.25
CA SER A 104 -12.30 -12.86 -13.64
C SER A 104 -11.65 -11.92 -12.63
N ASN A 105 -10.50 -12.35 -12.11
CA ASN A 105 -9.63 -11.58 -11.22
C ASN A 105 -10.32 -10.88 -10.01
N TYR A 106 -11.24 -11.57 -9.33
CA TYR A 106 -11.91 -11.03 -8.14
C TYR A 106 -11.49 -11.77 -6.86
N ASP A 107 -11.05 -11.03 -5.85
CA ASP A 107 -10.45 -11.51 -4.61
C ASP A 107 -11.03 -10.81 -3.37
N LEU A 108 -11.20 -11.57 -2.28
CA LEU A 108 -11.66 -11.07 -0.99
C LEU A 108 -10.67 -11.44 0.13
N CYS A 109 -10.56 -10.58 1.14
CA CYS A 109 -9.97 -10.92 2.43
C CYS A 109 -10.98 -11.64 3.33
N SER A 110 -10.52 -12.29 4.42
CA SER A 110 -11.39 -13.03 5.35
C SER A 110 -12.53 -12.21 5.94
N MET A 111 -12.28 -10.93 6.25
CA MET A 111 -13.31 -10.03 6.79
C MET A 111 -14.44 -9.79 5.78
N CYS A 112 -14.12 -9.57 4.51
CA CYS A 112 -15.13 -9.39 3.46
C CYS A 112 -15.79 -10.71 3.07
N TYR A 113 -15.04 -11.81 3.03
CA TYR A 113 -15.58 -13.13 2.70
C TYR A 113 -16.62 -13.61 3.71
N HIS A 114 -16.32 -13.51 5.01
CA HIS A 114 -17.24 -13.84 6.09
C HIS A 114 -18.25 -12.73 6.38
N GLY A 115 -17.99 -11.49 5.93
CA GLY A 115 -18.91 -10.36 5.96
C GLY A 115 -19.93 -10.32 4.81
N ASP A 116 -20.12 -11.45 4.11
CA ASP A 116 -21.09 -11.65 3.03
C ASP A 116 -20.95 -10.65 1.87
N LYS A 117 -19.72 -10.18 1.62
CA LYS A 117 -19.41 -9.33 0.47
C LYS A 117 -19.27 -10.18 -0.79
N HIS A 118 -19.52 -9.57 -1.95
CA HIS A 118 -19.66 -10.24 -3.24
C HIS A 118 -20.84 -11.25 -3.30
N GLN A 119 -21.12 -11.79 -4.48
CA GLN A 119 -22.24 -12.70 -4.68
C GLN A 119 -22.10 -13.98 -3.83
N LEU A 120 -23.12 -14.27 -3.01
CA LEU A 120 -23.14 -15.46 -2.13
C LEU A 120 -23.38 -16.76 -2.90
N ARG A 121 -23.89 -16.67 -4.13
CA ARG A 121 -24.04 -17.81 -5.04
C ARG A 121 -22.72 -18.22 -5.66
N HIS A 122 -21.77 -17.30 -5.77
CA HIS A 122 -20.48 -17.59 -6.36
C HIS A 122 -19.65 -18.48 -5.42
N ARG A 123 -19.03 -19.48 -6.02
CA ARG A 123 -18.04 -20.35 -5.38
C ARG A 123 -16.68 -19.66 -5.35
N PHE A 124 -15.87 -20.07 -4.40
CA PHE A 124 -14.57 -19.46 -4.15
C PHE A 124 -13.49 -20.52 -4.05
N PHE A 125 -12.28 -20.14 -4.46
CA PHE A 125 -11.06 -20.81 -4.09
C PHE A 125 -10.52 -20.19 -2.80
N ARG A 126 -10.20 -21.04 -1.83
CA ARG A 126 -9.45 -20.67 -0.64
C ARG A 126 -7.96 -20.93 -0.89
N ILE A 127 -7.15 -19.92 -0.62
CA ILE A 127 -5.70 -19.98 -0.69
C ILE A 127 -5.21 -19.57 0.71
N ALA A 128 -4.81 -20.54 1.52
CA ALA A 128 -4.56 -20.34 2.96
C ALA A 128 -3.22 -19.63 3.23
N THR A 129 -2.21 -19.92 2.41
CA THR A 129 -0.87 -19.32 2.47
C THR A 129 -0.34 -19.05 1.05
N PRO A 130 0.60 -18.12 0.86
CA PRO A 130 1.29 -17.95 -0.43
C PRO A 130 1.93 -19.27 -0.87
N GLY A 131 1.71 -19.67 -2.13
CA GLY A 131 2.19 -20.95 -2.67
C GLY A 131 1.38 -22.19 -2.29
N SER A 132 0.32 -22.06 -1.47
CA SER A 132 -0.60 -23.19 -1.21
C SER A 132 -1.51 -23.49 -2.40
N GLU A 133 -1.89 -24.76 -2.55
CA GLU A 133 -2.86 -25.19 -3.54
C GLU A 133 -4.24 -24.55 -3.28
N ARG A 134 -4.89 -24.10 -4.35
CA ARG A 134 -6.24 -23.51 -4.25
C ARG A 134 -7.27 -24.58 -3.90
N THR A 135 -7.95 -24.43 -2.77
CA THR A 135 -9.05 -25.33 -2.37
C THR A 135 -10.38 -24.80 -2.88
N PHE A 136 -11.08 -25.56 -3.72
CA PHE A 136 -12.41 -25.17 -4.20
C PHE A 136 -13.47 -25.34 -3.12
N LEU A 137 -14.34 -24.34 -2.95
CA LEU A 137 -15.36 -24.30 -1.89
C LEU A 137 -16.78 -24.26 -2.44
N GLU A 138 -17.70 -24.77 -1.63
CA GLU A 138 -19.14 -24.62 -1.86
C GLU A 138 -19.59 -23.16 -1.78
N ALA A 139 -20.71 -22.86 -2.44
CA ALA A 139 -21.27 -21.51 -2.46
C ALA A 139 -21.74 -21.09 -1.06
N ARG A 140 -21.30 -19.92 -0.60
CA ARG A 140 -21.62 -19.36 0.73
C ARG A 140 -23.12 -19.34 1.05
N ARG A 141 -23.99 -19.15 0.05
CA ARG A 141 -25.46 -19.18 0.22
C ARG A 141 -25.99 -20.51 0.77
N LYS A 142 -25.32 -21.63 0.48
CA LYS A 142 -25.74 -22.98 0.91
C LYS A 142 -24.98 -23.44 2.17
N SER A 143 -24.02 -22.66 2.63
CA SER A 143 -23.12 -23.05 3.71
C SER A 143 -23.58 -22.51 5.05
N LYS A 144 -23.36 -23.29 6.12
CA LYS A 144 -23.76 -22.91 7.47
C LYS A 144 -22.80 -21.84 8.02
N LYS A 145 -23.38 -20.80 8.60
CA LYS A 145 -22.65 -19.75 9.33
C LYS A 145 -22.71 -20.00 10.84
N THR A 146 -21.58 -19.85 11.51
CA THR A 146 -21.44 -20.01 12.96
C THR A 146 -21.01 -18.69 13.57
N GLY A 147 -21.64 -18.28 14.67
CA GLY A 147 -21.23 -17.08 15.42
C GLY A 147 -19.96 -17.32 16.22
N VAL A 148 -19.09 -16.33 16.26
CA VAL A 148 -17.81 -16.40 16.99
C VAL A 148 -17.83 -15.53 18.24
N ARG A 149 -17.11 -15.96 19.28
CA ARG A 149 -17.09 -15.34 20.62
C ARG A 149 -15.70 -15.33 21.21
N GLY A 150 -15.41 -14.35 22.04
CA GLY A 150 -14.11 -14.19 22.68
C GLY A 150 -13.80 -12.75 23.03
N ILE A 151 -12.54 -12.36 22.85
CA ILE A 151 -12.03 -11.00 23.03
C ILE A 151 -12.41 -10.18 21.79
N PHE A 152 -13.55 -9.50 21.89
CA PHE A 152 -14.13 -8.63 20.86
C PHE A 152 -14.67 -7.34 21.50
N PRO A 153 -15.06 -6.31 20.74
CA PRO A 153 -15.64 -5.09 21.30
C PRO A 153 -16.78 -5.40 22.26
N SER A 154 -16.73 -4.79 23.44
CA SER A 154 -17.60 -5.02 24.61
C SER A 154 -17.30 -6.23 25.48
N ALA A 155 -16.28 -7.05 25.18
CA ALA A 155 -15.85 -8.12 26.08
C ALA A 155 -15.31 -7.55 27.40
N ARG A 156 -15.59 -8.23 28.52
CA ARG A 156 -14.98 -7.92 29.81
C ARG A 156 -13.74 -8.79 30.00
N VAL A 157 -12.61 -8.15 30.28
CA VAL A 157 -11.30 -8.81 30.36
C VAL A 157 -10.58 -8.50 31.66
N VAL A 158 -9.62 -9.36 32.00
CA VAL A 158 -8.57 -9.18 33.01
C VAL A 158 -7.22 -9.43 32.34
N ARG A 159 -6.11 -9.14 33.02
CA ARG A 159 -4.79 -9.52 32.53
C ARG A 159 -4.68 -11.03 32.24
N GLY A 160 -4.05 -11.37 31.12
CA GLY A 160 -3.82 -12.71 30.61
C GLY A 160 -2.48 -13.28 31.04
N VAL A 161 -2.07 -14.39 30.42
CA VAL A 161 -0.87 -15.15 30.82
C VAL A 161 0.43 -14.46 30.44
N ASP A 162 0.43 -13.64 29.38
CA ASP A 162 1.63 -12.94 28.87
C ASP A 162 1.73 -11.49 29.33
N TRP A 163 0.95 -11.11 30.34
CA TRP A 163 0.92 -9.75 30.85
C TRP A 163 2.29 -9.28 31.34
N GLN A 164 2.79 -8.20 30.75
CA GLN A 164 4.07 -7.57 31.10
C GLN A 164 3.94 -6.06 31.32
N TRP A 165 2.72 -5.58 31.54
CA TRP A 165 2.35 -4.15 31.53
C TRP A 165 2.17 -3.57 32.92
N GLU A 166 3.00 -4.01 33.88
CA GLU A 166 2.96 -3.59 35.28
C GLU A 166 1.52 -3.65 35.87
N ASP A 167 1.07 -2.61 36.57
CA ASP A 167 -0.28 -2.49 37.12
C ASP A 167 -1.11 -1.44 36.37
N GLN A 168 -0.95 -1.36 35.04
CA GLN A 168 -1.77 -0.48 34.20
C GLN A 168 -3.28 -0.81 34.29
N ASP A 169 -3.63 -2.07 34.58
CA ASP A 169 -5.00 -2.50 34.87
C ASP A 169 -5.48 -2.16 36.30
N GLY A 170 -4.60 -1.60 37.15
CA GLY A 170 -4.85 -1.33 38.56
C GLY A 170 -4.63 -2.52 39.49
N GLY A 171 -3.91 -3.55 39.03
CA GLY A 171 -3.54 -4.73 39.80
C GLY A 171 -4.23 -6.01 39.32
N ASN A 172 -3.61 -7.16 39.59
CA ASN A 172 -4.08 -8.44 39.06
C ASN A 172 -5.53 -8.74 39.47
N GLY A 173 -6.34 -9.14 38.48
CA GLY A 173 -7.77 -9.44 38.66
C GLY A 173 -8.71 -8.24 38.52
N ARG A 174 -8.17 -7.02 38.36
CA ARG A 174 -8.97 -5.86 37.95
C ARG A 174 -9.48 -6.04 36.53
N ARG A 175 -10.68 -5.52 36.28
CA ARG A 175 -11.41 -5.75 35.04
C ARG A 175 -11.36 -4.52 34.14
N GLY A 176 -11.38 -4.79 32.85
CA GLY A 176 -11.55 -3.79 31.82
C GLY A 176 -12.59 -4.21 30.79
N LYS A 177 -12.89 -3.30 29.88
CA LYS A 177 -13.78 -3.51 28.74
C LYS A 177 -12.98 -3.29 27.46
N VAL A 178 -13.01 -4.28 26.58
CA VAL A 178 -12.46 -4.15 25.22
C VAL A 178 -13.34 -3.18 24.44
N THR A 179 -12.76 -2.14 23.85
CA THR A 179 -13.51 -1.19 23.01
C THR A 179 -13.37 -1.52 21.54
N GLU A 180 -12.20 -1.98 21.11
CA GLU A 180 -11.88 -2.22 19.71
C GLU A 180 -10.81 -3.31 19.57
N ILE A 181 -10.83 -4.02 18.43
CA ILE A 181 -9.73 -4.88 17.97
C ILE A 181 -8.94 -4.07 16.95
N GLN A 182 -7.64 -3.92 17.19
CA GLN A 182 -6.74 -3.09 16.40
C GLN A 182 -5.54 -3.91 15.92
N ASP A 183 -4.74 -3.29 15.08
CA ASP A 183 -3.49 -3.83 14.60
C ASP A 183 -2.40 -3.51 15.63
N TRP A 184 -1.64 -4.51 16.11
CA TRP A 184 -0.46 -4.23 16.93
C TRP A 184 0.63 -3.52 16.11
N SER A 185 0.73 -3.90 14.83
CA SER A 185 1.60 -3.27 13.84
C SER A 185 1.00 -3.43 12.44
N ALA A 186 1.42 -2.61 11.49
CA ALA A 186 0.98 -2.72 10.09
C ALA A 186 1.35 -4.08 9.44
N ALA A 187 2.36 -4.77 9.99
CA ALA A 187 2.78 -6.10 9.54
C ALA A 187 1.97 -7.23 10.20
N SER A 188 1.19 -6.97 11.26
CA SER A 188 0.37 -7.95 11.97
C SER A 188 -1.00 -7.35 12.28
N PRO A 189 -1.93 -7.34 11.30
CA PRO A 189 -3.26 -6.80 11.51
C PRO A 189 -4.13 -7.63 12.46
N ARG A 190 -5.08 -6.99 13.13
CA ARG A 190 -6.09 -7.60 14.03
C ARG A 190 -5.50 -8.46 15.14
N SER A 191 -4.35 -8.04 15.65
CA SER A 191 -3.52 -8.78 16.60
C SER A 191 -3.46 -8.14 18.00
N ALA A 192 -4.27 -7.08 18.23
CA ALA A 192 -4.32 -6.34 19.48
C ALA A 192 -5.75 -5.95 19.88
N ALA A 193 -5.97 -5.68 21.16
CA ALA A 193 -7.24 -5.20 21.69
C ALA A 193 -7.03 -3.98 22.58
N TYR A 194 -7.77 -2.89 22.30
CA TYR A 194 -7.75 -1.70 23.11
C TYR A 194 -8.71 -1.87 24.29
N VAL A 195 -8.21 -1.69 25.52
CA VAL A 195 -8.96 -1.93 26.75
C VAL A 195 -9.04 -0.65 27.57
N VAL A 196 -10.26 -0.35 28.02
CA VAL A 196 -10.51 0.66 29.05
C VAL A 196 -10.77 -0.07 30.36
N TRP A 197 -9.88 0.10 31.32
CA TRP A 197 -9.95 -0.50 32.66
C TRP A 197 -10.95 0.23 33.54
N ASP A 198 -11.55 -0.48 34.49
CA ASP A 198 -12.56 0.07 35.41
C ASP A 198 -12.00 1.19 36.30
N ASN A 199 -10.68 1.25 36.49
CA ASN A 199 -9.98 2.33 37.20
C ASN A 199 -9.77 3.60 36.34
N GLY A 200 -10.20 3.60 35.08
CA GLY A 200 -10.05 4.70 34.13
C GLY A 200 -8.78 4.66 33.26
N ALA A 201 -7.83 3.76 33.55
CA ALA A 201 -6.67 3.56 32.71
C ALA A 201 -7.06 2.94 31.36
N LYS A 202 -6.27 3.20 30.32
CA LYS A 202 -6.54 2.70 28.97
C LYS A 202 -5.24 2.42 28.24
N ASN A 203 -5.17 1.29 27.53
CA ASN A 203 -4.03 0.95 26.69
C ASN A 203 -4.38 -0.12 25.65
N LEU A 204 -3.45 -0.39 24.74
CA LEU A 204 -3.50 -1.46 23.75
C LEU A 204 -2.71 -2.68 24.24
N TYR A 205 -3.29 -3.88 24.07
CA TYR A 205 -2.70 -5.13 24.57
C TYR A 205 -2.69 -6.21 23.48
N ARG A 206 -1.71 -7.13 23.51
CA ARG A 206 -1.54 -8.16 22.48
C ARG A 206 -2.60 -9.25 22.60
N VAL A 207 -3.23 -9.58 21.47
CA VAL A 207 -4.20 -10.65 21.30
C VAL A 207 -3.93 -11.35 19.97
N GLY A 208 -2.87 -12.14 19.94
CA GLY A 208 -2.41 -12.84 18.73
C GLY A 208 -1.05 -12.36 18.21
N PHE A 209 -0.64 -11.11 18.47
CA PHE A 209 0.68 -10.64 18.06
C PHE A 209 1.79 -11.51 18.66
N GLU A 210 2.64 -12.09 17.82
CA GLU A 210 3.70 -13.06 18.20
C GLU A 210 3.20 -14.24 19.06
N GLY A 211 1.92 -14.61 18.94
CA GLY A 211 1.34 -15.68 19.75
C GLY A 211 1.01 -15.30 21.19
N MET A 212 1.09 -14.01 21.53
CA MET A 212 0.88 -13.51 22.90
C MET A 212 -0.61 -13.32 23.22
N ALA A 213 -0.95 -13.61 24.48
CA ALA A 213 -2.28 -13.47 25.07
C ALA A 213 -2.20 -12.63 26.35
N ASP A 214 -2.10 -11.31 26.17
CA ASP A 214 -2.03 -10.36 27.29
C ASP A 214 -3.36 -10.20 28.02
N LEU A 215 -4.47 -10.69 27.45
CA LEU A 215 -5.81 -10.55 28.00
C LEU A 215 -6.50 -11.90 28.16
N LYS A 216 -7.36 -11.99 29.18
CA LYS A 216 -8.24 -13.11 29.45
C LYS A 216 -9.67 -12.62 29.63
N VAL A 217 -10.62 -13.26 28.96
CA VAL A 217 -12.04 -12.94 29.04
C VAL A 217 -12.66 -13.43 30.35
N VAL A 218 -13.48 -12.57 30.95
CA VAL A 218 -14.38 -12.89 32.06
C VAL A 218 -15.82 -12.97 31.55
N ASN A 219 -16.18 -12.08 30.62
CA ASN A 219 -17.43 -12.14 29.88
C ASN A 219 -17.11 -11.95 28.39
N ASP A 220 -17.30 -12.99 27.59
CA ASP A 220 -17.06 -12.96 26.16
C ASP A 220 -18.04 -12.04 25.43
N ALA A 221 -17.59 -11.49 24.29
CA ALA A 221 -18.44 -10.75 23.36
C ALA A 221 -18.52 -11.46 22.01
N LYS A 222 -19.56 -11.14 21.23
CA LYS A 222 -19.77 -11.67 19.89
C LYS A 222 -18.84 -10.95 18.89
N GLY A 223 -18.11 -11.71 18.09
CA GLY A 223 -17.16 -11.20 17.11
C GLY A 223 -17.57 -11.30 15.64
N GLY A 224 -18.86 -11.54 15.39
CA GLY A 224 -19.40 -11.76 14.04
C GLY A 224 -19.69 -13.23 13.77
N THR A 225 -19.67 -13.61 12.48
CA THR A 225 -20.07 -14.95 12.03
C THR A 225 -19.13 -15.42 10.93
N VAL A 226 -18.84 -16.72 10.87
CA VAL A 226 -17.94 -17.32 9.88
C VAL A 226 -18.54 -18.56 9.24
N TYR A 227 -18.10 -18.85 8.02
CA TYR A 227 -18.42 -20.09 7.32
C TYR A 227 -17.48 -21.19 7.82
N ARG A 228 -17.84 -21.83 8.94
CA ARG A 228 -16.97 -22.75 9.69
C ARG A 228 -16.34 -23.83 8.80
N ASP A 229 -17.13 -24.43 7.93
CA ASP A 229 -16.68 -25.55 7.10
C ASP A 229 -15.84 -25.08 5.89
N HIS A 230 -15.74 -23.77 5.67
CA HIS A 230 -14.85 -23.17 4.66
C HIS A 230 -13.48 -22.81 5.24
N LEU A 231 -13.30 -22.80 6.56
CA LEU A 231 -12.03 -22.48 7.21
C LEU A 231 -11.01 -23.61 6.99
N PRO A 232 -9.72 -23.29 6.79
CA PRO A 232 -8.68 -24.31 6.68
C PRO A 232 -8.39 -24.93 8.05
N LEU A 233 -7.97 -26.20 8.04
CA LEU A 233 -7.55 -26.89 9.25
C LEU A 233 -6.12 -26.44 9.61
N LEU A 234 -5.85 -26.24 10.90
CA LEU A 234 -4.51 -25.89 11.34
C LEU A 234 -3.60 -27.12 11.20
N GLY A 235 -2.54 -26.99 10.38
CA GLY A 235 -1.57 -28.06 10.09
C GLY A 235 -1.90 -28.94 8.89
N GLU A 236 -3.02 -28.71 8.20
CA GLU A 236 -3.35 -29.36 6.94
C GLU A 236 -2.49 -28.76 5.81
N GLN A 237 -1.42 -29.46 5.43
CA GLN A 237 -0.78 -29.26 4.14
C GLN A 237 -1.61 -29.99 3.10
N GLY A 238 -2.14 -29.23 2.12
CA GLY A 238 -2.89 -29.80 0.99
C GLY A 238 -2.14 -31.01 0.44
N LEU A 239 -2.87 -32.12 0.25
CA LEU A 239 -2.34 -33.43 -0.12
C LEU A 239 -1.15 -33.32 -1.09
N SER A 240 0.05 -33.35 -0.52
CA SER A 240 1.25 -33.71 -1.25
C SER A 240 1.11 -35.18 -1.60
N ARG A 241 0.34 -35.48 -2.65
CA ARG A 241 0.59 -36.67 -3.46
C ARG A 241 2.00 -36.50 -4.00
N SER A 242 2.95 -37.10 -3.29
CA SER A 242 4.19 -37.54 -3.91
C SER A 242 3.81 -38.40 -5.11
N GLY A 243 3.92 -37.81 -6.31
CA GLY A 243 3.61 -38.46 -7.58
C GLY A 243 3.05 -37.52 -8.65
N GLY A 244 3.93 -36.75 -9.31
CA GLY A 244 3.71 -36.20 -10.65
C GLY A 244 3.23 -34.76 -10.74
N LEU A 245 4.11 -33.77 -10.52
CA LEU A 245 3.82 -32.35 -10.75
C LEU A 245 4.66 -31.81 -11.92
N GLY A 246 4.24 -32.17 -13.12
CA GLY A 246 4.56 -31.47 -14.37
C GLY A 246 3.31 -31.45 -15.24
N PHE A 247 3.15 -30.45 -16.10
CA PHE A 247 2.16 -30.51 -17.18
C PHE A 247 2.48 -31.73 -18.06
N GLN A 248 1.46 -32.49 -18.43
CA GLN A 248 1.60 -33.66 -19.31
C GLN A 248 1.18 -33.29 -20.72
N VAL A 249 1.82 -33.92 -21.70
CA VAL A 249 1.43 -33.79 -23.11
C VAL A 249 -0.03 -34.22 -23.25
N GLY A 250 -0.89 -33.31 -23.70
CA GLY A 250 -2.34 -33.46 -23.82
C GLY A 250 -3.16 -32.65 -22.81
N ASP A 251 -2.55 -32.07 -21.78
CA ASP A 251 -3.26 -31.19 -20.84
C ASP A 251 -3.78 -29.92 -21.54
N GLN A 252 -5.01 -29.49 -21.22
CA GLN A 252 -5.52 -28.20 -21.68
C GLN A 252 -5.18 -27.11 -20.67
N VAL A 253 -4.76 -25.93 -21.15
CA VAL A 253 -4.22 -24.85 -20.33
C VAL A 253 -4.69 -23.47 -20.81
N ASN A 254 -4.83 -22.54 -19.86
CA ASN A 254 -5.13 -21.12 -20.10
C ASN A 254 -4.05 -20.21 -19.47
N VAL A 255 -3.94 -18.98 -20.00
CA VAL A 255 -3.16 -17.88 -19.41
C VAL A 255 -4.14 -16.92 -18.72
N ASP A 256 -4.21 -16.98 -17.39
CA ASP A 256 -5.20 -16.26 -16.56
C ASP A 256 -4.57 -15.12 -15.73
N LEU A 257 -3.40 -14.62 -16.13
CA LEU A 257 -2.65 -13.54 -15.48
C LEU A 257 -2.67 -12.26 -16.33
N ASP A 258 -2.55 -11.11 -15.68
CA ASP A 258 -2.45 -9.81 -16.36
C ASP A 258 -1.19 -9.77 -17.25
N LEU A 259 -1.29 -9.09 -18.40
CA LEU A 259 -0.24 -9.06 -19.43
C LEU A 259 1.14 -8.67 -18.87
N GLU A 260 1.21 -7.66 -18.00
CA GLU A 260 2.47 -7.22 -17.39
C GLU A 260 3.10 -8.32 -16.52
N ILE A 261 2.28 -9.13 -15.85
CA ILE A 261 2.72 -10.27 -15.03
C ILE A 261 3.17 -11.42 -15.92
N VAL A 262 2.44 -11.71 -17.00
CA VAL A 262 2.83 -12.71 -18.01
C VAL A 262 4.18 -12.34 -18.62
N GLN A 263 4.36 -11.08 -19.04
CA GLN A 263 5.63 -10.58 -19.58
C GLN A 263 6.77 -10.69 -18.56
N SER A 264 6.51 -10.38 -17.29
CA SER A 264 7.51 -10.52 -16.22
C SER A 264 7.87 -11.99 -15.95
N LEU A 265 6.91 -12.90 -15.92
CA LEU A 265 7.14 -14.33 -15.65
C LEU A 265 7.74 -15.09 -16.84
N GLN A 266 7.56 -14.58 -18.06
CA GLN A 266 8.15 -15.11 -19.28
C GLN A 266 9.64 -14.76 -19.46
N HIS A 267 10.19 -13.84 -18.66
CA HIS A 267 11.62 -13.55 -18.70
C HIS A 267 12.42 -14.79 -18.29
N GLY A 268 13.20 -15.33 -19.24
CA GLY A 268 13.96 -16.57 -19.03
C GLY A 268 13.22 -17.87 -19.36
N HIS A 269 11.95 -17.77 -19.79
CA HIS A 269 11.07 -18.93 -20.05
C HIS A 269 10.37 -18.84 -21.42
N GLY A 270 11.14 -18.58 -22.48
CA GLY A 270 10.66 -18.38 -23.86
C GLY A 270 10.35 -16.94 -24.26
N GLY A 271 10.24 -16.01 -23.30
CA GLY A 271 10.00 -14.58 -23.57
C GLY A 271 8.56 -14.27 -24.01
N TRP A 272 8.28 -12.99 -24.25
CA TRP A 272 7.00 -12.53 -24.78
C TRP A 272 7.20 -11.85 -26.14
N THR A 273 6.35 -12.16 -27.12
CA THR A 273 6.32 -11.51 -28.44
C THR A 273 4.89 -11.10 -28.79
N ASP A 274 4.72 -10.13 -29.69
CA ASP A 274 3.37 -9.62 -30.06
C ASP A 274 2.47 -10.69 -30.71
N GLY A 275 3.03 -11.80 -31.22
CA GLY A 275 2.25 -12.93 -31.72
C GLY A 275 1.54 -13.74 -30.61
N MET A 276 1.97 -13.61 -29.35
CA MET A 276 1.46 -14.39 -28.21
C MET A 276 0.18 -13.83 -27.60
N TYR A 277 -0.31 -12.67 -28.07
CA TYR A 277 -1.58 -12.11 -27.60
C TYR A 277 -2.77 -13.06 -27.82
N GLU A 278 -2.69 -13.96 -28.81
CA GLU A 278 -3.71 -15.00 -29.03
C GLU A 278 -3.86 -15.94 -27.82
N CYS A 279 -2.82 -16.08 -27.00
CA CYS A 279 -2.80 -16.96 -25.85
C CYS A 279 -3.60 -16.40 -24.66
N LEU A 280 -3.88 -15.08 -24.65
CA LEU A 280 -4.66 -14.43 -23.60
C LEU A 280 -6.14 -14.64 -23.86
N GLY A 281 -6.79 -15.44 -23.00
CA GLY A 281 -8.21 -15.76 -23.13
C GLY A 281 -8.53 -16.89 -24.12
N GLN A 282 -7.52 -17.56 -24.69
CA GLN A 282 -7.71 -18.75 -25.51
C GLN A 282 -7.09 -19.99 -24.86
N THR A 283 -7.76 -21.14 -24.99
CA THR A 283 -7.28 -22.41 -24.46
C THR A 283 -6.28 -23.06 -25.42
N GLY A 284 -5.10 -23.36 -24.89
CA GLY A 284 -4.06 -24.10 -25.59
C GLY A 284 -3.95 -25.54 -25.09
N THR A 285 -3.28 -26.39 -25.86
CA THR A 285 -3.01 -27.79 -25.49
C THR A 285 -1.51 -27.98 -25.30
N VAL A 286 -1.10 -28.53 -24.16
CA VAL A 286 0.29 -28.85 -23.87
C VAL A 286 0.74 -29.94 -24.83
N ILE A 287 1.74 -29.65 -25.66
CA ILE A 287 2.30 -30.59 -26.64
C ILE A 287 3.70 -31.07 -26.26
N GLY A 288 4.33 -30.42 -25.30
CA GLY A 288 5.66 -30.79 -24.83
C GLY A 288 6.01 -30.08 -23.53
N VAL A 289 6.96 -30.65 -22.82
CA VAL A 289 7.73 -29.98 -21.77
C VAL A 289 9.16 -29.98 -22.29
N ASP A 290 9.80 -28.83 -22.38
CA ASP A 290 11.18 -28.74 -22.84
C ASP A 290 12.16 -29.14 -21.73
N GLU A 291 13.45 -29.03 -22.03
CA GLU A 291 14.49 -29.50 -21.11
C GLU A 291 14.73 -28.55 -19.92
N ASP A 292 14.21 -27.31 -19.97
CA ASP A 292 14.22 -26.31 -18.89
C ASP A 292 12.96 -26.42 -17.99
N HIS A 293 12.11 -27.42 -18.25
CA HIS A 293 10.80 -27.65 -17.61
C HIS A 293 9.72 -26.63 -17.96
N ASP A 294 9.90 -25.86 -19.04
CA ASP A 294 8.88 -24.98 -19.57
C ASP A 294 7.91 -25.71 -20.49
N ILE A 295 6.71 -25.16 -20.58
CA ILE A 295 5.56 -25.86 -21.14
C ILE A 295 5.30 -25.35 -22.54
N VAL A 296 5.45 -26.23 -23.52
CA VAL A 296 5.18 -25.93 -24.93
C VAL A 296 3.71 -26.19 -25.20
N VAL A 297 2.98 -25.15 -25.56
CA VAL A 297 1.53 -25.16 -25.77
C VAL A 297 1.20 -24.83 -27.22
N SER A 298 0.39 -25.68 -27.85
CA SER A 298 -0.14 -25.45 -29.20
C SER A 298 -1.53 -24.81 -29.13
N TYR A 299 -1.78 -23.86 -30.02
CA TYR A 299 -3.07 -23.16 -30.14
C TYR A 299 -3.78 -23.53 -31.46
N PRO A 300 -5.09 -23.25 -31.59
CA PRO A 300 -5.87 -23.56 -32.80
C PRO A 300 -5.36 -22.89 -34.08
N SER A 301 -4.59 -21.81 -33.95
CA SER A 301 -3.86 -21.13 -35.03
C SER A 301 -2.68 -21.94 -35.59
N ALA A 302 -2.39 -23.11 -35.03
CA ALA A 302 -1.22 -23.96 -35.26
C ALA A 302 0.12 -23.37 -34.77
N ASN A 303 0.09 -22.20 -34.13
CA ASN A 303 1.25 -21.62 -33.44
C ASN A 303 1.54 -22.38 -32.15
N ARG A 304 2.83 -22.37 -31.77
CA ARG A 304 3.35 -23.05 -30.58
C ARG A 304 4.15 -22.07 -29.77
N TRP A 305 3.85 -22.00 -28.47
CA TRP A 305 4.46 -21.04 -27.56
C TRP A 305 4.95 -21.74 -26.31
N THR A 306 6.14 -21.38 -25.86
CA THR A 306 6.75 -21.90 -24.63
C THR A 306 6.41 -20.96 -23.47
N PHE A 307 5.92 -21.53 -22.38
CA PHE A 307 5.52 -20.77 -21.20
C PHE A 307 6.20 -21.27 -19.94
N ASN A 308 6.54 -20.33 -19.06
CA ASN A 308 6.78 -20.63 -17.66
C ASN A 308 5.57 -21.40 -17.10
N PRO A 309 5.76 -22.54 -16.40
CA PRO A 309 4.69 -23.31 -15.78
C PRO A 309 3.75 -22.48 -14.88
N ALA A 310 4.26 -21.41 -14.26
CA ALA A 310 3.51 -20.51 -13.40
C ALA A 310 2.54 -19.59 -14.15
N VAL A 311 2.75 -19.39 -15.46
CA VAL A 311 1.87 -18.60 -16.34
C VAL A 311 0.63 -19.41 -16.75
N LEU A 312 0.76 -20.74 -16.81
CA LEU A 312 -0.29 -21.63 -17.29
C LEU A 312 -1.16 -22.18 -16.17
N THR A 313 -2.45 -22.26 -16.43
CA THR A 313 -3.43 -22.87 -15.54
C THR A 313 -4.06 -24.07 -16.23
N ARG A 314 -3.90 -25.28 -15.65
CA ARG A 314 -4.50 -26.52 -16.17
C ARG A 314 -6.03 -26.53 -16.02
N ILE A 315 -6.71 -26.92 -17.08
CA ILE A 315 -8.16 -27.15 -17.12
C ILE A 315 -8.43 -28.62 -16.77
N ASN A 316 -8.95 -28.89 -15.58
CA ASN A 316 -9.35 -30.24 -15.19
C ASN A 316 -10.79 -30.52 -15.64
N HIS A 317 -10.97 -31.36 -16.65
CA HIS A 317 -12.26 -32.00 -16.91
C HIS A 317 -12.48 -33.14 -15.91
N ALA A 318 -13.49 -33.00 -15.04
CA ALA A 318 -13.98 -34.14 -14.27
C ALA A 318 -14.63 -35.16 -15.23
N PRO A 319 -14.32 -36.47 -15.15
CA PRO A 319 -14.95 -37.47 -15.99
C PRO A 319 -16.40 -37.68 -15.54
N VAL A 320 -17.36 -37.41 -16.44
CA VAL A 320 -18.77 -37.71 -16.20
C VAL A 320 -18.99 -39.21 -16.46
N ALA A 321 -19.19 -39.97 -15.39
CA ALA A 321 -19.74 -41.31 -15.47
C ALA A 321 -21.25 -41.26 -15.73
N SER A 322 -21.68 -42.14 -16.63
CA SER A 322 -23.02 -42.36 -17.16
C SER A 322 -24.11 -42.56 -16.09
N ALA A 323 -25.22 -41.84 -16.23
CA ALA A 323 -26.56 -42.31 -15.87
C ALA A 323 -27.62 -41.62 -16.74
N SER A 324 -28.33 -42.44 -17.51
CA SER A 324 -29.46 -42.14 -18.36
C SER A 324 -30.70 -41.67 -17.57
N ALA A 325 -31.44 -40.69 -18.09
CA ALA A 325 -32.78 -40.89 -18.65
C ALA A 325 -33.55 -39.57 -18.86
N ALA A 326 -34.01 -39.41 -20.10
CA ALA A 326 -35.25 -38.77 -20.54
C ALA A 326 -35.49 -37.27 -20.24
N ALA A 327 -35.29 -36.45 -21.28
CA ALA A 327 -36.28 -35.44 -21.65
C ALA A 327 -36.29 -35.25 -23.17
N THR A 328 -37.43 -35.57 -23.75
CA THR A 328 -37.78 -35.55 -25.17
C THR A 328 -37.80 -34.13 -25.73
N CYS A 329 -37.29 -34.00 -26.94
CA CYS A 329 -37.31 -32.81 -27.79
C CYS A 329 -38.66 -32.63 -28.51
N VAL A 330 -39.13 -31.38 -28.65
CA VAL A 330 -39.79 -30.80 -29.86
C VAL A 330 -39.60 -29.27 -29.76
N SER A 331 -38.77 -28.62 -30.60
CA SER A 331 -39.14 -27.81 -31.80
C SER A 331 -40.38 -26.91 -31.62
N SER A 332 -40.47 -25.65 -32.06
CA SER A 332 -39.70 -24.87 -33.02
C SER A 332 -40.24 -23.41 -33.11
N ALA A 333 -39.37 -22.51 -33.57
CA ALA A 333 -39.61 -21.43 -34.54
C ALA A 333 -40.09 -20.01 -34.10
N GLY A 334 -39.41 -19.03 -34.72
CA GLY A 334 -39.68 -17.58 -34.79
C GLY A 334 -38.43 -16.77 -34.37
N ALA A 335 -37.40 -16.56 -35.19
CA ALA A 335 -37.25 -15.50 -36.23
C ALA A 335 -37.83 -14.15 -35.75
N SER A 336 -37.15 -13.00 -35.74
CA SER A 336 -35.91 -12.50 -36.36
C SER A 336 -35.76 -11.02 -35.95
N GLY A 337 -34.54 -10.46 -36.01
CA GLY A 337 -34.36 -9.02 -36.31
C GLY A 337 -33.71 -8.20 -35.21
N GLY A 338 -32.45 -7.82 -35.44
CA GLY A 338 -31.69 -6.91 -34.58
C GLY A 338 -32.08 -5.44 -34.76
N ALA A 339 -31.64 -4.64 -33.79
CA ALA A 339 -31.35 -3.22 -33.94
C ALA A 339 -30.21 -2.89 -32.96
N GLU A 340 -29.02 -2.66 -33.51
CA GLU A 340 -27.93 -1.98 -32.81
C GLU A 340 -28.41 -0.57 -32.43
N ALA A 341 -28.46 -0.26 -31.14
CA ALA A 341 -28.81 1.07 -30.67
C ALA A 341 -27.56 1.96 -30.67
N ALA A 342 -27.58 2.97 -31.53
CA ALA A 342 -26.55 4.00 -31.62
C ALA A 342 -26.29 4.68 -30.27
N ALA A 343 -25.02 4.89 -29.92
CA ALA A 343 -24.59 5.51 -28.66
C ALA A 343 -25.04 6.98 -28.58
N GLN A 344 -26.11 7.25 -27.81
CA GLN A 344 -26.56 8.61 -27.53
C GLN A 344 -25.57 9.32 -26.60
N HIS A 345 -25.10 10.51 -26.98
CA HIS A 345 -24.22 11.34 -26.15
C HIS A 345 -25.07 12.30 -25.30
N PHE A 346 -24.80 12.33 -23.99
CA PHE A 346 -25.51 13.15 -23.00
C PHE A 346 -24.63 14.30 -22.49
N ALA A 347 -25.23 15.42 -22.08
CA ALA A 347 -24.56 16.56 -21.44
C ALA A 347 -25.25 16.93 -20.12
N VAL A 348 -24.48 17.54 -19.20
CA VAL A 348 -25.04 18.09 -17.95
C VAL A 348 -26.08 19.16 -18.27
N GLY A 349 -27.28 19.00 -17.74
CA GLY A 349 -28.44 19.86 -17.99
C GLY A 349 -29.47 19.27 -18.95
N ASP A 350 -29.15 18.19 -19.68
CA ASP A 350 -30.10 17.52 -20.58
C ASP A 350 -31.33 17.00 -19.83
N LEU A 351 -32.51 17.14 -20.45
CA LEU A 351 -33.72 16.46 -20.00
C LEU A 351 -33.76 15.07 -20.60
N VAL A 352 -33.94 14.05 -19.75
CA VAL A 352 -33.96 12.65 -20.16
C VAL A 352 -35.19 11.97 -19.58
N GLN A 353 -35.85 11.14 -20.39
CA GLN A 353 -36.96 10.31 -19.96
C GLN A 353 -36.43 8.94 -19.54
N ILE A 354 -36.75 8.54 -18.32
CA ILE A 354 -36.33 7.25 -17.78
C ILE A 354 -37.18 6.15 -18.40
N CYS A 355 -36.56 5.00 -18.71
CA CYS A 355 -37.24 3.84 -19.26
C CYS A 355 -38.49 3.49 -18.43
N SER A 356 -39.63 3.32 -19.09
CA SER A 356 -40.90 2.97 -18.44
C SER A 356 -41.07 1.47 -18.25
N ASP A 357 -40.22 0.65 -18.87
CA ASP A 357 -40.23 -0.81 -18.76
C ASP A 357 -39.41 -1.25 -17.54
N LEU A 358 -40.11 -1.75 -16.52
CA LEU A 358 -39.56 -2.19 -15.24
C LEU A 358 -38.57 -3.36 -15.39
N GLU A 359 -38.87 -4.31 -16.26
CA GLU A 359 -38.02 -5.49 -16.46
C GLU A 359 -36.72 -5.08 -17.17
N ARG A 360 -36.85 -4.21 -18.17
CA ARG A 360 -35.73 -3.69 -18.96
C ARG A 360 -34.81 -2.79 -18.15
N ILE A 361 -35.34 -1.85 -17.36
CA ILE A 361 -34.50 -0.98 -16.52
C ILE A 361 -33.78 -1.78 -15.42
N LYS A 362 -34.41 -2.82 -14.85
CA LYS A 362 -33.79 -3.71 -13.87
C LYS A 362 -32.59 -4.46 -14.44
N ILE A 363 -32.63 -4.79 -15.73
CA ILE A 363 -31.51 -5.43 -16.42
C ILE A 363 -30.42 -4.40 -16.72
N LEU A 364 -30.79 -3.23 -17.23
CA LEU A 364 -29.83 -2.17 -17.62
C LEU A 364 -29.11 -1.54 -16.42
N GLN A 365 -29.73 -1.50 -15.24
CA GLN A 365 -29.12 -0.96 -14.02
C GLN A 365 -28.13 -1.91 -13.34
N ARG A 366 -28.04 -3.19 -13.74
CA ARG A 366 -27.08 -4.13 -13.14
C ARG A 366 -25.66 -3.70 -13.46
N GLY A 367 -24.85 -3.48 -12.42
CA GLY A 367 -23.49 -2.96 -12.56
C GLY A 367 -23.37 -1.43 -12.72
N HIS A 368 -24.49 -0.70 -12.76
CA HIS A 368 -24.57 0.74 -13.02
C HIS A 368 -25.41 1.46 -11.95
N GLY A 369 -25.04 1.26 -10.68
CA GLY A 369 -25.76 1.77 -9.49
C GLY A 369 -26.85 0.86 -8.94
N GLU A 370 -27.13 -0.28 -9.59
CA GLU A 370 -28.18 -1.27 -9.28
C GLU A 370 -29.60 -0.68 -9.26
N TRP A 371 -30.61 -1.55 -9.46
CA TRP A 371 -32.00 -1.13 -9.31
C TRP A 371 -32.41 -1.15 -7.84
N ALA A 372 -32.89 -0.03 -7.32
CA ALA A 372 -33.57 0.03 -6.03
C ALA A 372 -35.10 0.12 -6.24
N GLU A 373 -35.89 -0.59 -5.44
CA GLU A 373 -37.37 -0.49 -5.50
C GLU A 373 -37.87 0.95 -5.24
N ALA A 374 -37.08 1.77 -4.54
CA ALA A 374 -37.34 3.21 -4.37
C ALA A 374 -37.21 4.03 -5.68
N MET A 375 -36.65 3.46 -6.74
CA MET A 375 -36.60 4.03 -8.10
C MET A 375 -37.86 3.70 -8.91
N ALA A 376 -38.74 2.79 -8.45
CA ALA A 376 -39.99 2.48 -9.15
C ALA A 376 -40.84 3.73 -9.49
N PRO A 377 -40.95 4.75 -8.62
CA PRO A 377 -41.70 5.97 -8.93
C PRO A 377 -41.10 6.83 -10.06
N THR A 378 -39.86 6.57 -10.48
CA THR A 378 -39.15 7.33 -11.52
C THR A 378 -39.37 6.77 -12.92
N LEU A 379 -39.94 5.56 -13.06
CA LEU A 379 -40.21 4.92 -14.36
C LEU A 379 -41.06 5.82 -15.26
N GLY A 380 -40.59 6.06 -16.48
CA GLY A 380 -41.27 6.89 -17.47
C GLY A 380 -41.28 8.39 -17.15
N LYS A 381 -40.72 8.83 -16.02
CA LYS A 381 -40.63 10.25 -15.64
C LYS A 381 -39.48 10.94 -16.38
N ILE A 382 -39.61 12.25 -16.52
CA ILE A 382 -38.56 13.10 -17.07
C ILE A 382 -37.72 13.61 -15.91
N GLY A 383 -36.41 13.45 -16.01
CA GLY A 383 -35.44 13.99 -15.07
C GLY A 383 -34.38 14.83 -15.79
N ARG A 384 -33.56 15.52 -15.01
CA ARG A 384 -32.48 16.38 -15.53
C ARG A 384 -31.12 15.79 -15.17
N VAL A 385 -30.24 15.64 -16.15
CA VAL A 385 -28.87 15.17 -15.94
C VAL A 385 -28.11 16.23 -15.12
N GLN A 386 -27.71 15.90 -13.90
CA GLN A 386 -26.91 16.77 -13.03
C GLN A 386 -25.42 16.54 -13.20
N GLN A 387 -25.01 15.30 -13.47
CA GLN A 387 -23.60 14.91 -13.55
C GLN A 387 -23.47 13.66 -14.42
N ILE A 388 -22.35 13.55 -15.12
CA ILE A 388 -21.95 12.35 -15.87
C ILE A 388 -20.71 11.80 -15.18
N TYR A 389 -20.75 10.55 -14.75
CA TYR A 389 -19.64 9.88 -14.06
C TYR A 389 -18.57 9.40 -15.05
N HIS A 390 -17.40 9.01 -14.53
CA HIS A 390 -16.26 8.56 -15.34
C HIS A 390 -16.50 7.22 -16.07
N ASP A 391 -17.51 6.46 -15.65
CA ASP A 391 -18.00 5.22 -16.28
C ASP A 391 -19.18 5.49 -17.25
N ASN A 392 -19.45 6.75 -17.55
CA ASN A 392 -20.56 7.28 -18.35
C ASN A 392 -21.94 7.18 -17.71
N ASP A 393 -22.09 6.73 -16.47
CA ASP A 393 -23.39 6.74 -15.81
C ASP A 393 -23.91 8.17 -15.56
N LEU A 394 -25.23 8.33 -15.63
CA LEU A 394 -25.89 9.63 -15.55
C LEU A 394 -26.51 9.79 -14.18
N LYS A 395 -26.07 10.78 -13.41
CA LYS A 395 -26.80 11.26 -12.23
C LYS A 395 -27.97 12.12 -12.72
N VAL A 396 -29.19 11.62 -12.60
CA VAL A 396 -30.41 12.29 -13.06
C VAL A 396 -31.26 12.67 -11.84
N GLU A 397 -31.60 13.94 -11.75
CA GLU A 397 -32.58 14.43 -10.78
C GLU A 397 -33.99 14.21 -11.32
N VAL A 398 -34.76 13.39 -10.60
CA VAL A 398 -36.14 13.04 -10.94
C VAL A 398 -36.96 12.89 -9.67
N CYS A 399 -38.18 13.45 -9.65
CA CYS A 399 -39.04 13.43 -8.45
C CYS A 399 -38.37 14.01 -7.19
N GLY A 400 -37.49 15.02 -7.34
CA GLY A 400 -36.78 15.67 -6.23
C GLY A 400 -35.66 14.83 -5.60
N THR A 401 -35.33 13.68 -6.20
CA THR A 401 -34.24 12.81 -5.76
C THR A 401 -33.30 12.58 -6.93
N SER A 402 -31.99 12.57 -6.66
CA SER A 402 -30.99 12.25 -7.69
C SER A 402 -30.69 10.76 -7.67
N TRP A 403 -30.81 10.13 -8.83
CA TRP A 403 -30.53 8.70 -9.02
C TRP A 403 -29.49 8.52 -10.12
N THR A 404 -28.67 7.49 -10.00
CA THR A 404 -27.70 7.11 -11.04
C THR A 404 -28.37 6.15 -12.01
N TYR A 405 -28.37 6.49 -13.30
CA TYR A 405 -28.90 5.64 -14.36
C TYR A 405 -27.82 5.29 -15.39
N ASN A 406 -27.88 4.05 -15.87
CA ASN A 406 -27.22 3.63 -17.09
C ASN A 406 -27.69 4.53 -18.26
N PRO A 407 -26.79 5.02 -19.14
CA PRO A 407 -27.16 5.81 -20.31
C PRO A 407 -28.21 5.16 -21.22
N ALA A 408 -28.22 3.83 -21.32
CA ALA A 408 -29.19 3.06 -22.09
C ALA A 408 -30.56 2.94 -21.39
N ALA A 409 -30.64 3.25 -20.11
CA ALA A 409 -31.88 3.26 -19.32
C ALA A 409 -32.65 4.59 -19.41
N VAL A 410 -32.12 5.59 -20.12
CA VAL A 410 -32.76 6.88 -20.31
C VAL A 410 -32.71 7.31 -21.78
N THR A 411 -33.68 8.10 -22.21
CA THR A 411 -33.77 8.62 -23.60
C THR A 411 -33.82 10.14 -23.56
N LYS A 412 -32.97 10.82 -24.32
CA LYS A 412 -32.95 12.29 -24.35
C LYS A 412 -34.29 12.87 -24.85
N VAL A 413 -34.85 13.80 -24.08
CA VAL A 413 -36.01 14.61 -24.43
C VAL A 413 -35.50 15.96 -24.88
N ALA A 414 -35.95 16.44 -26.05
CA ALA A 414 -35.39 17.60 -26.74
C ALA A 414 -35.07 18.81 -25.82
N SER A 415 -33.90 19.40 -26.02
CA SER A 415 -33.45 20.64 -25.38
C SER A 415 -34.21 21.83 -25.98
N ASP A 416 -34.82 22.68 -25.15
CA ASP A 416 -35.38 23.94 -25.65
C ASP A 416 -34.66 25.13 -25.03
N GLY A 417 -34.01 25.90 -25.91
CA GLY A 417 -33.64 27.28 -25.63
C GLY A 417 -34.78 28.21 -26.04
N ALA A 418 -34.90 29.32 -25.30
CA ALA A 418 -35.63 30.56 -25.59
C ALA A 418 -37.10 30.74 -25.08
N VAL A 419 -37.18 31.45 -23.95
CA VAL A 419 -38.09 32.58 -23.54
C VAL A 419 -39.59 32.58 -23.93
N SER A 420 -40.48 32.61 -22.92
CA SER A 420 -41.47 33.71 -22.63
C SER A 420 -42.60 33.29 -21.67
N GLY A 421 -42.99 34.18 -20.72
CA GLY A 421 -44.40 34.30 -20.27
C GLY A 421 -44.77 34.03 -18.80
N VAL A 422 -44.59 35.04 -17.93
CA VAL A 422 -45.45 35.55 -16.82
C VAL A 422 -46.29 34.59 -15.90
N SER A 423 -46.14 34.82 -14.57
CA SER A 423 -47.14 34.69 -13.47
C SER A 423 -47.14 33.47 -12.53
N SER A 424 -46.04 32.73 -12.40
CA SER A 424 -45.96 31.60 -11.44
C SER A 424 -44.87 31.74 -10.37
N GLY A 425 -44.00 32.74 -10.45
CA GLY A 425 -42.79 32.87 -9.62
C GLY A 425 -43.03 33.12 -8.13
N GLU A 426 -44.07 33.86 -7.75
CA GLU A 426 -44.37 34.16 -6.34
C GLU A 426 -44.99 32.96 -5.62
N ARG A 427 -45.77 32.13 -6.32
CA ARG A 427 -46.29 30.87 -5.77
C ARG A 427 -45.21 29.81 -5.68
N LEU A 428 -44.32 29.74 -6.66
CA LEU A 428 -43.25 28.73 -6.69
C LEU A 428 -42.18 29.01 -5.63
N SER A 429 -41.82 30.28 -5.38
CA SER A 429 -40.92 30.64 -4.27
C SER A 429 -41.54 30.38 -2.90
N ALA A 430 -42.85 30.63 -2.71
CA ALA A 430 -43.57 30.29 -1.50
C ALA A 430 -43.76 28.76 -1.30
N LEU A 431 -43.92 28.00 -2.38
CA LEU A 431 -44.02 26.53 -2.37
C LEU A 431 -42.67 25.85 -2.20
N LEU A 432 -41.59 26.39 -2.78
CA LEU A 432 -40.22 25.90 -2.56
C LEU A 432 -39.77 26.15 -1.12
N LYS A 433 -40.14 27.28 -0.52
CA LYS A 433 -39.89 27.55 0.91
C LYS A 433 -40.62 26.55 1.83
N LYS A 434 -41.79 26.07 1.41
CA LYS A 434 -42.57 25.01 2.10
C LYS A 434 -42.13 23.57 1.78
N LEU A 435 -41.31 23.35 0.75
CA LEU A 435 -40.84 22.02 0.33
C LEU A 435 -39.47 21.66 0.90
N PHE A 436 -38.66 22.65 1.28
CA PHE A 436 -37.41 22.43 2.05
C PHE A 436 -37.62 22.43 3.57
N GLU A 437 -38.78 22.89 4.05
CA GLU A 437 -39.24 22.63 5.41
C GLU A 437 -40.01 21.31 5.43
N ASN A 438 -39.34 20.19 5.68
CA ASN A 438 -39.91 19.03 6.40
C ASN A 438 -38.84 17.95 6.62
N HIS A 439 -38.01 18.17 7.64
CA HIS A 439 -38.02 17.35 8.86
C HIS A 439 -37.51 18.27 9.97
N VAL A 440 -38.41 19.08 10.54
CA VAL A 440 -38.15 19.71 11.84
C VAL A 440 -38.23 18.57 12.84
N THR A 441 -37.09 17.95 13.12
CA THR A 441 -36.93 17.32 14.43
C THR A 441 -37.19 18.43 15.45
N GLY A 442 -37.99 18.17 16.47
CA GLY A 442 -38.23 19.13 17.54
C GLY A 442 -36.99 19.42 18.40
N ASP A 443 -35.79 19.04 17.93
CA ASP A 443 -34.53 19.26 18.63
C ASP A 443 -33.95 20.62 18.20
N VAL A 444 -34.00 21.57 19.13
CA VAL A 444 -33.51 22.93 18.94
C VAL A 444 -32.00 22.95 18.63
N ASN A 445 -31.23 21.96 19.09
CA ASN A 445 -29.80 21.88 18.80
C ASN A 445 -29.55 21.46 17.34
N GLU A 446 -30.36 20.56 16.78
CA GLU A 446 -30.28 20.21 15.36
C GLU A 446 -30.60 21.42 14.47
N GLU A 447 -31.64 22.17 14.84
CA GLU A 447 -32.03 23.37 14.11
C GLU A 447 -30.93 24.43 14.13
N LEU A 448 -30.34 24.68 15.31
CA LEU A 448 -29.26 25.65 15.48
C LEU A 448 -28.00 25.24 14.69
N VAL A 449 -27.57 23.98 14.79
CA VAL A 449 -26.37 23.50 14.09
C VAL A 449 -26.55 23.57 12.57
N LYS A 450 -27.73 23.22 12.04
CA LYS A 450 -28.02 23.35 10.60
C LYS A 450 -28.07 24.81 10.14
N ALA A 451 -28.72 25.69 10.92
CA ALA A 451 -28.75 27.12 10.62
C ALA A 451 -27.33 27.71 10.59
N ALA A 452 -26.50 27.31 11.55
CA ALA A 452 -25.12 27.75 11.65
C ALA A 452 -24.24 27.24 10.49
N ALA A 453 -24.40 25.98 10.08
CA ALA A 453 -23.71 25.40 8.93
C ALA A 453 -24.08 26.11 7.61
N ASN A 454 -25.31 26.60 7.49
CA ASN A 454 -25.80 27.30 6.30
C ASN A 454 -25.51 28.82 6.31
N GLY A 455 -24.93 29.36 7.38
CA GLY A 455 -24.65 30.78 7.49
C GLY A 455 -25.87 31.66 7.79
N ASP A 456 -26.98 31.09 8.23
CA ASP A 456 -28.22 31.83 8.51
C ASP A 456 -28.14 32.52 9.88
N ALA A 457 -27.49 33.69 9.89
CA ALA A 457 -27.27 34.50 11.09
C ALA A 457 -28.58 34.90 11.80
N GLN A 458 -29.60 35.28 11.03
CA GLN A 458 -30.88 35.69 11.60
C GLN A 458 -31.57 34.51 12.30
N LYS A 459 -31.63 33.35 11.63
CA LYS A 459 -32.24 32.16 12.22
C LYS A 459 -31.49 31.66 13.44
N CYS A 460 -30.16 31.71 13.44
CA CYS A 460 -29.37 31.38 14.63
C CYS A 460 -29.72 32.28 15.81
N GLU A 461 -29.85 33.59 15.60
CA GLU A 461 -30.20 34.54 16.64
C GLU A 461 -31.64 34.36 17.15
N GLU A 462 -32.59 34.06 16.25
CA GLU A 462 -33.97 33.73 16.63
C GLU A 462 -34.04 32.46 17.48
N ILE A 463 -33.30 31.42 17.12
CA ILE A 463 -33.23 30.17 17.88
C ILE A 463 -32.63 30.40 19.26
N LEU A 464 -31.52 31.13 19.37
CA LEU A 464 -30.83 31.39 20.65
C LEU A 464 -31.64 32.25 21.64
N LYS A 465 -32.65 32.98 21.17
CA LYS A 465 -33.59 33.70 22.05
C LYS A 465 -34.61 32.78 22.72
N ARG A 466 -34.75 31.53 22.26
CA ARG A 466 -35.68 30.55 22.84
C ARG A 466 -35.10 30.01 24.17
N PRO A 467 -35.92 29.87 25.23
CA PRO A 467 -35.43 29.46 26.54
C PRO A 467 -34.85 28.04 26.59
N GLU A 468 -35.24 27.17 25.65
CA GLU A 468 -34.73 25.80 25.52
C GLU A 468 -33.43 25.69 24.70
N ALA A 469 -32.96 26.78 24.09
CA ALA A 469 -31.77 26.74 23.24
C ALA A 469 -30.49 26.67 24.07
N ASN A 470 -29.63 25.71 23.74
CA ASN A 470 -28.27 25.64 24.26
C ASN A 470 -27.29 26.01 23.16
N VAL A 471 -26.58 27.14 23.30
CA VAL A 471 -25.56 27.57 22.33
C VAL A 471 -24.45 26.52 22.14
N ASN A 472 -24.19 25.73 23.19
CA ASN A 472 -23.22 24.64 23.23
C ASN A 472 -23.88 23.27 22.97
N GLY A 473 -25.13 23.29 22.49
CA GLY A 473 -25.85 22.09 22.08
C GLY A 473 -25.11 21.37 20.96
N VAL A 474 -25.08 20.04 21.05
CA VAL A 474 -24.36 19.19 20.11
C VAL A 474 -25.37 18.42 19.26
N PHE A 475 -25.21 18.49 17.94
CA PHE A 475 -25.94 17.66 16.99
C PHE A 475 -24.96 16.95 16.07
N ALA A 476 -25.18 15.64 15.84
CA ALA A 476 -24.26 14.81 15.05
C ALA A 476 -22.78 14.95 15.48
N SER A 477 -22.53 15.11 16.78
CA SER A 477 -21.20 15.34 17.39
C SER A 477 -20.58 16.73 17.18
N HIS A 478 -21.29 17.69 16.61
CA HIS A 478 -20.78 19.04 16.39
C HIS A 478 -21.65 20.08 17.10
N THR A 479 -21.01 21.13 17.60
CA THR A 479 -21.66 22.36 18.04
C THR A 479 -21.96 23.26 16.85
N ALA A 480 -22.86 24.23 17.05
CA ALA A 480 -23.15 25.25 16.05
C ALA A 480 -21.90 26.08 15.72
N LEU A 481 -21.04 26.31 16.71
CA LEU A 481 -19.79 27.05 16.53
C LEU A 481 -18.80 26.30 15.63
N GLN A 482 -18.60 25.00 15.85
CA GLN A 482 -17.74 24.17 14.99
C GLN A 482 -18.24 24.15 13.54
N ALA A 483 -19.54 24.00 13.33
CA ALA A 483 -20.14 23.98 12.00
C ALA A 483 -20.03 25.34 11.27
N ALA A 484 -20.30 26.45 11.95
CA ALA A 484 -20.12 27.79 11.39
C ALA A 484 -18.64 28.09 11.10
N SER A 485 -17.74 27.63 11.97
CA SER A 485 -16.30 27.89 11.85
C SER A 485 -15.68 27.16 10.65
N GLN A 486 -16.11 25.93 10.38
CA GLN A 486 -15.64 25.17 9.21
C GLN A 486 -16.03 25.79 7.88
N ASN A 487 -17.17 26.50 7.82
CA ASN A 487 -17.71 27.06 6.59
C ASN A 487 -17.51 28.58 6.46
N GLY A 488 -16.72 29.19 7.35
CA GLY A 488 -16.35 30.61 7.22
C GLY A 488 -17.44 31.61 7.56
N HIS A 489 -18.48 31.20 8.29
CA HIS A 489 -19.65 32.06 8.55
C HIS A 489 -19.37 33.05 9.68
N VAL A 490 -18.55 34.06 9.39
CA VAL A 490 -18.04 35.08 10.32
C VAL A 490 -19.15 35.72 11.17
N GLU A 491 -20.27 36.12 10.57
CA GLU A 491 -21.36 36.76 11.31
C GLU A 491 -22.10 35.80 12.24
N VAL A 492 -22.27 34.53 11.84
CA VAL A 492 -22.82 33.49 12.72
C VAL A 492 -21.88 33.27 13.90
N VAL A 493 -20.57 33.13 13.66
CA VAL A 493 -19.56 32.95 14.72
C VAL A 493 -19.62 34.12 15.71
N LYS A 494 -19.70 35.37 15.24
CA LYS A 494 -19.87 36.55 16.13
C LYS A 494 -21.13 36.48 16.98
N ILE A 495 -22.25 36.03 16.41
CA ILE A 495 -23.51 35.85 17.17
C ILE A 495 -23.34 34.77 18.23
N LEU A 496 -22.84 33.58 17.86
CA LEU A 496 -22.62 32.47 18.79
C LEU A 496 -21.73 32.89 19.97
N LEU A 497 -20.63 33.60 19.70
CA LEU A 497 -19.73 34.11 20.73
C LEU A 497 -20.38 35.15 21.66
N ARG A 498 -21.26 36.03 21.14
CA ARG A 498 -22.04 36.97 21.97
C ARG A 498 -22.99 36.26 22.93
N TYR A 499 -23.44 35.06 22.57
CA TYR A 499 -24.25 34.18 23.42
C TYR A 499 -23.39 33.23 24.28
N ASN A 500 -22.11 33.53 24.48
CA ASN A 500 -21.18 32.74 25.30
C ASN A 500 -20.99 31.29 24.80
N ALA A 501 -20.93 31.09 23.49
CA ALA A 501 -20.47 29.81 22.92
C ALA A 501 -19.06 29.46 23.46
N ASP A 502 -18.90 28.22 23.90
CA ASP A 502 -17.63 27.69 24.39
C ASP A 502 -16.77 27.24 23.20
N VAL A 503 -15.63 27.91 23.03
CA VAL A 503 -14.68 27.67 21.92
C VAL A 503 -13.85 26.40 22.10
N GLU A 504 -13.84 25.84 23.32
CA GLU A 504 -12.99 24.71 23.72
C GLU A 504 -13.71 23.35 23.69
N ILE A 505 -14.97 23.30 23.27
CA ILE A 505 -15.70 22.02 23.14
C ILE A 505 -15.04 21.13 22.09
N GLU A 506 -14.75 19.91 22.51
CA GLU A 506 -14.20 18.84 21.66
C GLU A 506 -15.31 17.99 21.04
N ASP A 507 -15.17 17.65 19.77
CA ASP A 507 -16.00 16.64 19.12
C ASP A 507 -15.52 15.19 19.40
N LYS A 508 -16.02 14.23 18.62
CA LYS A 508 -15.64 12.82 18.73
C LYS A 508 -14.18 12.54 18.35
N ASP A 509 -13.54 13.38 17.57
CA ASP A 509 -12.15 13.25 17.16
C ASP A 509 -11.22 14.13 18.04
N GLY A 510 -11.79 14.87 18.99
CA GLY A 510 -11.08 15.81 19.86
C GLY A 510 -10.88 17.17 19.20
N ASP A 511 -11.51 17.41 18.06
CA ASP A 511 -11.40 18.65 17.31
C ASP A 511 -12.25 19.74 17.97
N ARG A 512 -11.64 20.90 18.15
CA ARG A 512 -12.26 22.15 18.64
C ARG A 512 -12.62 23.06 17.47
N ALA A 513 -13.32 24.18 17.72
CA ALA A 513 -13.65 25.16 16.69
C ALA A 513 -12.44 25.61 15.85
N VAL A 514 -11.26 25.76 16.47
CA VAL A 514 -10.00 26.11 15.79
C VAL A 514 -9.52 25.03 14.80
N HIS A 515 -9.77 23.74 15.06
CA HIS A 515 -9.43 22.64 14.15
C HIS A 515 -10.35 22.66 12.92
N HIS A 516 -11.65 22.84 13.13
CA HIS A 516 -12.63 22.99 12.04
C HIS A 516 -12.34 24.21 11.17
N THR A 517 -11.96 25.34 11.79
CA THR A 517 -11.52 26.55 11.08
C THR A 517 -10.30 26.27 10.20
N ALA A 518 -9.31 25.55 10.76
CA ALA A 518 -8.12 25.17 10.01
C ALA A 518 -8.39 24.15 8.89
N PHE A 519 -9.41 23.30 9.04
CA PHE A 519 -9.85 22.40 7.98
C PHE A 519 -10.58 23.15 6.85
N GLY A 520 -11.37 24.17 7.21
CA GLY A 520 -12.20 24.98 6.32
C GLY A 520 -11.49 26.03 5.47
N ASP A 521 -10.21 26.31 5.73
CA ASP A 521 -9.44 27.42 5.13
C ASP A 521 -9.95 28.82 5.52
N GLU A 522 -10.25 29.02 6.81
CA GLU A 522 -10.96 30.23 7.28
C GLU A 522 -10.11 31.14 8.19
N PRO A 523 -9.16 31.92 7.65
CA PRO A 523 -8.26 32.75 8.45
C PRO A 523 -8.98 33.85 9.25
N SER A 524 -10.06 34.42 8.71
CA SER A 524 -10.83 35.48 9.39
C SER A 524 -11.57 34.94 10.62
N VAL A 525 -12.08 33.71 10.56
CA VAL A 525 -12.69 33.04 11.71
C VAL A 525 -11.62 32.69 12.74
N MET A 526 -10.42 32.31 12.31
CA MET A 526 -9.30 31.99 13.20
C MET A 526 -8.94 33.19 14.11
N ASP A 527 -8.86 34.40 13.54
CA ASP A 527 -8.63 35.63 14.31
C ASP A 527 -9.75 35.90 15.34
N LEU A 528 -11.00 35.65 14.97
CA LEU A 528 -12.13 35.79 15.90
C LEU A 528 -12.07 34.79 17.06
N LEU A 529 -11.78 33.52 16.78
CA LEU A 529 -11.66 32.49 17.81
C LEU A 529 -10.48 32.77 18.74
N ALA A 530 -9.34 33.21 18.20
CA ALA A 530 -8.19 33.61 19.00
C ALA A 530 -8.51 34.77 19.95
N ARG A 531 -9.21 35.81 19.46
CA ARG A 531 -9.69 36.93 20.30
C ARG A 531 -10.71 36.50 21.35
N ALA A 532 -11.46 35.44 21.08
CA ALA A 532 -12.39 34.84 22.03
C ALA A 532 -11.69 33.94 23.07
N GLY A 533 -10.36 33.80 23.01
CA GLY A 533 -9.55 33.05 23.96
C GLY A 533 -9.36 31.57 23.60
N ALA A 534 -9.58 31.18 22.35
CA ALA A 534 -9.37 29.80 21.93
C ALA A 534 -7.89 29.40 21.98
N ASP A 535 -7.60 28.17 22.42
CA ASP A 535 -6.23 27.64 22.44
C ASP A 535 -5.80 27.21 21.03
N LEU A 536 -4.97 28.03 20.38
CA LEU A 536 -4.40 27.73 19.05
C LEU A 536 -3.40 26.57 19.06
N ASN A 537 -2.93 26.16 20.25
CA ASN A 537 -2.05 25.01 20.45
C ASN A 537 -2.82 23.77 20.90
N ALA A 538 -4.16 23.82 20.94
CA ALA A 538 -4.99 22.69 21.28
C ALA A 538 -4.69 21.48 20.41
N ARG A 539 -4.82 20.29 20.99
CA ARG A 539 -4.46 19.03 20.34
C ARG A 539 -5.63 18.07 20.36
N ASN A 540 -6.02 17.58 19.19
CA ASN A 540 -7.07 16.59 19.07
C ASN A 540 -6.61 15.19 19.53
N LYS A 541 -7.44 14.15 19.35
CA LYS A 541 -7.09 12.77 19.78
C LYS A 541 -5.91 12.17 19.02
N ARG A 542 -5.69 12.61 17.79
CA ARG A 542 -4.48 12.30 17.00
C ARG A 542 -3.31 13.20 17.36
N ARG A 543 -3.45 13.98 18.44
CA ARG A 543 -2.40 14.86 18.94
C ARG A 543 -2.06 15.98 17.94
N GLN A 544 -2.87 16.22 16.92
CA GLN A 544 -2.65 17.24 15.89
C GLN A 544 -3.15 18.59 16.39
N THR A 545 -2.42 19.66 16.07
CA THR A 545 -2.85 21.05 16.29
C THR A 545 -3.56 21.60 15.05
N PRO A 546 -4.28 22.74 15.14
CA PRO A 546 -4.83 23.42 13.97
C PRO A 546 -3.76 23.70 12.89
N LEU A 547 -2.52 23.98 13.31
CA LEU A 547 -1.40 24.19 12.39
C LEU A 547 -1.06 22.94 11.57
N HIS A 548 -1.10 21.73 12.16
CA HIS A 548 -0.91 20.49 11.40
C HIS A 548 -2.01 20.29 10.36
N ILE A 549 -3.27 20.60 10.69
CA ILE A 549 -4.40 20.47 9.77
C ILE A 549 -4.22 21.43 8.59
N ALA A 550 -3.95 22.70 8.87
CA ALA A 550 -3.73 23.72 7.84
C ALA A 550 -2.56 23.34 6.92
N VAL A 551 -1.43 22.89 7.50
CA VAL A 551 -0.25 22.43 6.74
C VAL A 551 -0.53 21.17 5.95
N ASN A 552 -1.33 20.23 6.45
CA ASN A 552 -1.73 19.01 5.73
C ASN A 552 -2.76 19.27 4.63
N LYS A 553 -3.58 20.33 4.74
CA LYS A 553 -4.57 20.70 3.72
C LYS A 553 -4.05 21.65 2.65
N GLY A 554 -3.06 22.50 2.96
CA GLY A 554 -2.45 23.40 1.98
C GLY A 554 -2.96 24.83 2.10
N HIS A 555 -3.53 25.15 3.26
CA HIS A 555 -4.22 26.38 3.55
C HIS A 555 -3.24 27.44 4.07
N VAL A 556 -2.48 28.05 3.14
CA VAL A 556 -1.39 28.99 3.45
C VAL A 556 -1.88 30.20 4.25
N GLY A 557 -3.08 30.71 3.94
CA GLY A 557 -3.67 31.85 4.66
C GLY A 557 -3.90 31.54 6.14
N VAL A 558 -4.41 30.35 6.45
CA VAL A 558 -4.58 29.88 7.83
C VAL A 558 -3.23 29.65 8.51
N VAL A 559 -2.26 29.02 7.85
CA VAL A 559 -0.91 28.80 8.41
C VAL A 559 -0.29 30.13 8.81
N LYS A 560 -0.31 31.13 7.92
CA LYS A 560 0.21 32.46 8.21
C LYS A 560 -0.51 33.10 9.39
N THR A 561 -1.84 33.06 9.40
CA THR A 561 -2.64 33.66 10.48
C THR A 561 -2.35 33.01 11.84
N LEU A 562 -2.28 31.68 11.90
CA LEU A 562 -1.94 30.95 13.13
C LEU A 562 -0.55 31.34 13.67
N LEU A 563 0.44 31.44 12.79
CA LEU A 563 1.81 31.82 13.14
C LEU A 563 1.92 33.29 13.57
N ASP A 564 1.22 34.19 12.88
CA ASP A 564 1.13 35.62 13.23
C ASP A 564 0.45 35.84 14.60
N LEU A 565 -0.50 34.96 14.95
CA LEU A 565 -1.16 34.94 16.26
C LEU A 565 -0.33 34.26 17.36
N GLY A 566 0.89 33.81 17.05
CA GLY A 566 1.85 33.29 18.02
C GLY A 566 1.61 31.84 18.47
N CYS A 567 0.96 31.00 17.65
CA CYS A 567 0.91 29.57 17.95
C CYS A 567 2.31 28.93 17.90
N HIS A 568 2.50 27.82 18.62
CA HIS A 568 3.78 27.14 18.68
C HIS A 568 4.02 26.32 17.39
N PRO A 569 5.07 26.61 16.62
CA PRO A 569 5.26 26.04 15.27
C PRO A 569 5.73 24.57 15.26
N SER A 570 6.12 24.03 16.41
CA SER A 570 6.85 22.74 16.49
C SER A 570 6.25 21.72 17.45
N LEU A 571 4.97 21.85 17.82
CA LEU A 571 4.29 20.80 18.57
C LEU A 571 4.22 19.53 17.70
N GLN A 572 4.50 18.36 18.28
CA GLN A 572 4.58 17.09 17.53
C GLN A 572 3.27 16.32 17.61
N ASP A 573 2.76 15.65 16.59
CA ASP A 573 1.51 14.87 16.62
C ASP A 573 1.63 13.48 17.30
N CYS A 574 0.75 12.51 17.00
CA CYS A 574 0.82 11.15 17.55
C CYS A 574 2.00 10.34 17.00
N GLU A 575 2.46 10.64 15.79
CA GLU A 575 3.62 10.01 15.14
C GLU A 575 4.93 10.73 15.51
N GLY A 576 4.85 11.79 16.31
CA GLY A 576 5.98 12.64 16.65
C GLY A 576 6.30 13.65 15.53
N ASP A 577 5.51 13.71 14.48
CA ASP A 577 5.75 14.64 13.36
C ASP A 577 5.38 16.07 13.78
N THR A 578 6.20 17.03 13.39
CA THR A 578 5.90 18.46 13.55
C THR A 578 5.23 19.00 12.28
N PRO A 579 4.62 20.20 12.29
CA PRO A 579 4.14 20.82 11.06
C PRO A 579 5.23 20.96 9.98
N LEU A 580 6.50 21.05 10.39
CA LEU A 580 7.63 21.07 9.45
C LEU A 580 7.80 19.71 8.74
N HIS A 581 7.65 18.58 9.45
CA HIS A 581 7.66 17.24 8.86
C HIS A 581 6.49 17.03 7.87
N ASP A 582 5.31 17.55 8.21
CA ASP A 582 4.13 17.53 7.33
C ASP A 582 4.39 18.31 6.04
N ALA A 583 4.92 19.54 6.14
CA ALA A 583 5.24 20.38 4.98
C ALA A 583 6.23 19.69 4.03
N ILE A 584 7.27 19.04 4.57
CA ILE A 584 8.25 18.27 3.78
C ILE A 584 7.56 17.10 3.06
N SER A 585 6.73 16.34 3.79
CA SER A 585 6.03 15.16 3.26
C SER A 585 5.04 15.51 2.15
N LYS A 586 4.39 16.68 2.26
CA LYS A 586 3.43 17.18 1.27
C LYS A 586 4.07 18.03 0.17
N LYS A 587 5.41 18.24 0.20
CA LYS A 587 6.17 19.08 -0.75
C LYS A 587 5.63 20.51 -0.83
N ARG A 588 5.41 21.15 0.32
CA ARG A 588 4.85 22.51 0.47
C ARG A 588 5.92 23.49 0.92
N ASP A 589 6.70 23.96 -0.04
CA ASP A 589 7.90 24.77 0.21
C ASP A 589 7.57 26.18 0.75
N ASP A 590 6.42 26.73 0.37
CA ASP A 590 5.89 27.99 0.89
C ASP A 590 5.58 27.91 2.39
N MET A 591 4.91 26.84 2.81
CA MET A 591 4.61 26.57 4.21
C MET A 591 5.85 26.23 5.01
N LEU A 592 6.76 25.46 4.43
CA LEU A 592 8.06 25.17 5.02
C LEU A 592 8.80 26.48 5.35
N THR A 593 8.84 27.41 4.40
CA THR A 593 9.49 28.72 4.58
C THR A 593 8.80 29.54 5.68
N LEU A 594 7.46 29.61 5.68
CA LEU A 594 6.70 30.30 6.72
C LEU A 594 6.96 29.73 8.12
N LEU A 595 6.94 28.41 8.26
CA LEU A 595 7.22 27.75 9.55
C LEU A 595 8.62 28.09 10.06
N LEU A 596 9.63 28.06 9.19
CA LEU A 596 11.02 28.38 9.53
C LEU A 596 11.21 29.87 9.87
N ASP A 597 10.54 30.77 9.14
CA ASP A 597 10.55 32.22 9.43
C ASP A 597 9.95 32.53 10.81
N HIS A 598 9.02 31.70 11.29
CA HIS A 598 8.48 31.74 12.64
C HIS A 598 9.20 30.81 13.63
N SER A 599 10.48 30.50 13.38
CA SER A 599 11.36 29.76 14.29
C SER A 599 10.92 28.31 14.60
N ALA A 600 10.35 27.61 13.61
CA ALA A 600 10.12 26.17 13.74
C ALA A 600 11.45 25.42 13.99
N ASP A 601 11.43 24.53 14.99
CA ASP A 601 12.59 23.73 15.36
C ASP A 601 12.85 22.61 14.34
N ILE A 602 14.01 22.68 13.68
CA ILE A 602 14.50 21.72 12.70
C ILE A 602 15.03 20.45 13.37
N THR A 603 15.43 20.52 14.65
CA THR A 603 16.14 19.47 15.38
C THR A 603 15.23 18.43 16.03
N LEU A 604 13.95 18.76 16.25
CA LEU A 604 12.99 17.83 16.83
C LEU A 604 12.83 16.59 15.96
N THR A 605 12.86 15.42 16.60
CA THR A 605 12.75 14.13 15.93
C THR A 605 11.37 13.52 16.13
N ASN A 606 10.80 12.94 15.07
CA ASN A 606 9.57 12.14 15.18
C ASN A 606 9.80 10.80 15.91
N ASN A 607 8.76 9.98 16.07
CA ASN A 607 8.84 8.71 16.80
C ASN A 607 9.79 7.69 16.13
N ASN A 608 10.18 7.94 14.88
CA ASN A 608 11.15 7.11 14.15
C ASN A 608 12.57 7.70 14.23
N GLY A 609 12.80 8.74 15.02
CA GLY A 609 14.09 9.41 15.19
C GLY A 609 14.47 10.39 14.06
N PHE A 610 13.56 10.69 13.12
CA PHE A 610 13.88 11.59 12.00
C PHE A 610 13.65 13.03 12.42
N ASN A 611 14.70 13.87 12.29
CA ASN A 611 14.56 15.32 12.29
C ASN A 611 14.19 15.83 10.87
N ALA A 612 13.98 17.13 10.70
CA ALA A 612 13.54 17.66 9.41
C ALA A 612 14.54 17.41 8.25
N LEU A 613 15.85 17.47 8.51
CA LEU A 613 16.87 17.14 7.51
C LEU A 613 16.86 15.65 7.15
N HIS A 614 16.76 14.78 8.16
CA HIS A 614 16.62 13.34 7.96
C HIS A 614 15.39 13.01 7.11
N HIS A 615 14.26 13.66 7.39
CA HIS A 615 13.00 13.42 6.68
C HIS A 615 13.06 13.93 5.23
N ALA A 616 13.63 15.12 4.99
CA ALA A 616 13.85 15.65 3.65
C ALA A 616 14.78 14.74 2.82
N ALA A 617 15.82 14.19 3.46
CA ALA A 617 16.73 13.23 2.84
C ALA A 617 16.05 11.90 2.54
N LEU A 618 15.24 11.36 3.46
CA LEU A 618 14.47 10.13 3.24
C LEU A 618 13.50 10.29 2.06
N ARG A 619 12.80 11.42 1.97
CA ARG A 619 11.80 11.71 0.93
C ARG A 619 12.40 12.13 -0.41
N GLY A 620 13.70 12.40 -0.47
CA GLY A 620 14.34 12.91 -1.69
C GLY A 620 13.74 14.24 -2.13
N ASN A 621 13.63 15.21 -1.21
CA ASN A 621 13.09 16.54 -1.52
C ASN A 621 14.21 17.60 -1.55
N PRO A 622 14.80 17.91 -2.72
CA PRO A 622 15.89 18.88 -2.85
C PRO A 622 15.47 20.30 -2.52
N SER A 623 14.22 20.68 -2.84
CA SER A 623 13.71 22.03 -2.56
C SER A 623 13.63 22.28 -1.05
N ALA A 624 13.00 21.37 -0.31
CA ALA A 624 12.95 21.44 1.14
C ALA A 624 14.35 21.39 1.76
N MET A 625 15.23 20.51 1.26
CA MET A 625 16.62 20.44 1.74
C MET A 625 17.34 21.78 1.57
N ARG A 626 17.23 22.42 0.41
CA ARG A 626 17.86 23.73 0.15
C ARG A 626 17.37 24.79 1.14
N THR A 627 16.06 24.86 1.36
CA THR A 627 15.48 25.82 2.31
C THR A 627 15.92 25.54 3.73
N LEU A 628 15.87 24.27 4.19
CA LEU A 628 16.32 23.87 5.52
C LEU A 628 17.79 24.25 5.75
N LEU A 629 18.69 23.89 4.82
CA LEU A 629 20.11 24.22 4.91
C LEU A 629 20.37 25.73 4.98
N SER A 630 19.58 26.53 4.25
CA SER A 630 19.69 28.00 4.29
C SER A 630 19.22 28.63 5.61
N LYS A 631 18.42 27.90 6.39
CA LYS A 631 17.78 28.36 7.63
C LYS A 631 18.28 27.60 8.86
N LEU A 632 19.36 26.84 8.75
CA LEU A 632 19.91 26.11 9.89
C LEU A 632 20.40 27.10 10.96
N PRO A 633 20.01 26.92 12.23
CA PRO A 633 20.52 27.77 13.30
C PRO A 633 22.01 27.49 13.55
N ARG A 634 22.48 26.27 13.27
CA ARG A 634 23.86 25.80 13.49
C ARG A 634 24.27 24.84 12.36
N PRO A 635 25.45 25.03 11.72
CA PRO A 635 25.88 24.19 10.60
C PRO A 635 26.04 22.71 10.93
N TRP A 636 26.46 22.36 12.16
CA TRP A 636 26.72 20.97 12.55
C TRP A 636 25.47 20.09 12.70
N ILE A 637 24.26 20.67 12.65
CA ILE A 637 22.99 19.92 12.66
C ILE A 637 22.91 18.96 11.45
N VAL A 638 23.59 19.30 10.35
CA VAL A 638 23.68 18.44 9.15
C VAL A 638 24.23 17.04 9.45
N ASP A 639 25.10 16.96 10.45
CA ASP A 639 25.82 15.75 10.85
C ASP A 639 25.20 15.05 12.07
N GLU A 640 24.06 15.55 12.58
CA GLU A 640 23.33 14.86 13.63
C GLU A 640 22.91 13.46 13.18
N LYS A 641 23.00 12.52 14.11
CA LYS A 641 22.65 11.13 13.87
C LYS A 641 21.32 10.84 14.54
N LYS A 642 20.44 10.10 13.85
CA LYS A 642 19.28 9.49 14.50
C LYS A 642 19.70 8.28 15.35
N ASP A 643 18.74 7.65 16.02
CA ASP A 643 18.97 6.60 17.01
C ASP A 643 19.77 5.39 16.49
N ASP A 644 19.68 5.06 15.20
CA ASP A 644 20.47 4.00 14.55
C ASP A 644 21.79 4.50 13.93
N GLY A 645 22.20 5.73 14.26
CA GLY A 645 23.46 6.32 13.85
C GLY A 645 23.46 6.93 12.44
N TYR A 646 22.36 6.88 11.69
CA TYR A 646 22.31 7.46 10.35
C TYR A 646 22.23 8.98 10.41
N THR A 647 23.00 9.65 9.55
CA THR A 647 22.85 11.08 9.23
C THR A 647 21.96 11.28 7.99
N ALA A 648 21.60 12.52 7.68
CA ALA A 648 20.85 12.85 6.46
C ALA A 648 21.57 12.36 5.19
N LEU A 649 22.91 12.45 5.15
CA LEU A 649 23.70 11.99 4.01
C LEU A 649 23.65 10.47 3.84
N HIS A 650 23.61 9.69 4.93
CA HIS A 650 23.41 8.24 4.84
C HIS A 650 22.07 7.90 4.18
N LEU A 651 21.00 8.61 4.56
CA LEU A 651 19.64 8.38 4.03
C LEU A 651 19.55 8.74 2.54
N ALA A 652 20.16 9.87 2.14
CA ALA A 652 20.23 10.27 0.73
C ALA A 652 21.02 9.26 -0.10
N ALA A 653 22.16 8.78 0.43
CA ALA A 653 22.99 7.79 -0.23
C ALA A 653 22.29 6.43 -0.37
N LEU A 654 21.61 5.95 0.67
CA LEU A 654 20.89 4.67 0.66
C LEU A 654 19.74 4.64 -0.37
N ASN A 655 19.05 5.77 -0.54
CA ASN A 655 17.85 5.89 -1.40
C ASN A 655 18.12 6.49 -2.78
N ASN A 656 19.40 6.67 -3.17
CA ASN A 656 19.81 7.23 -4.47
C ASN A 656 19.32 8.67 -4.75
N HIS A 657 19.21 9.51 -3.71
CA HIS A 657 18.78 10.90 -3.84
C HIS A 657 19.97 11.81 -4.13
N VAL A 658 20.47 11.78 -5.36
CA VAL A 658 21.72 12.45 -5.79
C VAL A 658 21.72 13.94 -5.50
N GLU A 659 20.69 14.68 -5.94
CA GLU A 659 20.61 16.12 -5.71
C GLU A 659 20.58 16.49 -4.22
N VAL A 660 19.97 15.64 -3.38
CA VAL A 660 19.96 15.87 -1.94
C VAL A 660 21.33 15.62 -1.32
N ALA A 661 22.05 14.58 -1.77
CA ALA A 661 23.43 14.34 -1.36
C ALA A 661 24.35 15.49 -1.77
N GLU A 662 24.21 16.01 -3.00
CA GLU A 662 24.94 17.19 -3.49
C GLU A 662 24.67 18.43 -2.62
N LEU A 663 23.42 18.68 -2.27
CA LEU A 663 23.05 19.80 -1.38
C LEU A 663 23.66 19.62 0.02
N LEU A 664 23.57 18.44 0.61
CA LEU A 664 24.14 18.14 1.93
C LEU A 664 25.66 18.34 1.94
N ILE A 665 26.37 17.91 0.91
CA ILE A 665 27.83 18.03 0.82
C ILE A 665 28.24 19.49 0.55
N HIS A 666 27.70 20.12 -0.50
CA HIS A 666 28.17 21.44 -0.92
C HIS A 666 27.60 22.59 -0.08
N HIS A 667 26.31 22.54 0.26
CA HIS A 667 25.65 23.61 1.02
C HIS A 667 25.68 23.31 2.52
N GLY A 668 25.46 22.05 2.90
CA GLY A 668 25.46 21.61 4.29
C GLY A 668 26.85 21.35 4.87
N ARG A 669 27.88 21.18 4.03
CA ARG A 669 29.24 20.76 4.43
C ARG A 669 29.23 19.47 5.25
N ALA A 670 28.35 18.53 4.88
CA ALA A 670 28.19 17.26 5.57
C ALA A 670 29.49 16.46 5.62
N ASN A 671 29.79 15.86 6.76
CA ASN A 671 30.92 14.95 6.89
C ASN A 671 30.58 13.58 6.27
N MET A 672 31.27 13.26 5.17
CA MET A 672 31.05 12.05 4.39
C MET A 672 31.56 10.77 5.05
N ASP A 673 32.37 10.86 6.11
CA ASP A 673 33.04 9.71 6.73
C ASP A 673 32.41 9.32 8.06
N LEU A 674 31.30 9.96 8.46
CA LEU A 674 30.56 9.57 9.64
C LEU A 674 30.00 8.16 9.47
N GLN A 675 30.06 7.39 10.56
CA GLN A 675 29.62 6.00 10.57
C GLN A 675 28.33 5.81 11.39
N ASN A 676 27.42 4.97 10.90
CA ASN A 676 26.22 4.55 11.64
C ASN A 676 26.54 3.49 12.73
N VAL A 677 25.52 2.91 13.38
CA VAL A 677 25.73 1.87 14.43
C VAL A 677 26.39 0.58 13.92
N ASN A 678 26.30 0.30 12.61
CA ASN A 678 26.99 -0.80 11.95
C ASN A 678 28.38 -0.37 11.43
N LEU A 679 28.87 0.78 11.86
CA LEU A 679 30.10 1.41 11.40
C LEU A 679 30.14 1.67 9.88
N GLN A 680 29.00 1.70 9.20
CA GLN A 680 28.94 1.97 7.75
C GLN A 680 28.91 3.47 7.49
N THR A 681 29.67 3.94 6.49
CA THR A 681 29.60 5.30 5.96
C THR A 681 28.53 5.42 4.85
N PRO A 682 28.13 6.62 4.41
CA PRO A 682 27.26 6.80 3.24
C PRO A 682 27.78 6.10 1.99
N LEU A 683 29.11 6.05 1.80
CA LEU A 683 29.73 5.36 0.68
C LEU A 683 29.48 3.84 0.72
N HIS A 684 29.53 3.20 1.90
CA HIS A 684 29.20 1.79 2.04
C HIS A 684 27.78 1.50 1.53
N LEU A 685 26.81 2.29 1.98
CA LEU A 685 25.40 2.12 1.62
C LEU A 685 25.16 2.34 0.11
N ALA A 686 25.82 3.34 -0.48
CA ALA A 686 25.74 3.61 -1.91
C ALA A 686 26.33 2.47 -2.75
N VAL A 687 27.45 1.87 -2.31
CA VAL A 687 28.09 0.74 -2.99
C VAL A 687 27.28 -0.54 -2.84
N GLU A 688 26.79 -0.84 -1.63
CA GLU A 688 25.93 -2.00 -1.33
C GLU A 688 24.71 -2.02 -2.25
N ARG A 689 24.11 -0.85 -2.49
CA ARG A 689 22.92 -0.68 -3.34
C ARG A 689 23.23 -0.40 -4.81
N GLN A 690 24.51 -0.39 -5.21
CA GLN A 690 24.95 -0.14 -6.59
C GLN A 690 24.53 1.24 -7.15
N HIS A 691 24.40 2.26 -6.28
CA HIS A 691 24.03 3.63 -6.64
C HIS A 691 25.22 4.38 -7.23
N ALA A 692 25.60 4.05 -8.46
CA ALA A 692 26.83 4.51 -9.10
C ALA A 692 26.98 6.05 -9.14
N GLN A 693 25.88 6.80 -9.26
CA GLN A 693 25.94 8.27 -9.29
C GLN A 693 26.31 8.85 -7.92
N ILE A 694 25.72 8.34 -6.84
CA ILE A 694 26.09 8.71 -5.46
C ILE A 694 27.56 8.33 -5.21
N VAL A 695 27.97 7.11 -5.59
CA VAL A 695 29.36 6.65 -5.42
C VAL A 695 30.32 7.60 -6.13
N ARG A 696 30.05 7.93 -7.40
CA ARG A 696 30.88 8.87 -8.17
C ARG A 696 30.94 10.24 -7.52
N HIS A 697 29.80 10.73 -7.03
CA HIS A 697 29.73 12.04 -6.39
C HIS A 697 30.55 12.07 -5.09
N LEU A 698 30.30 11.15 -4.15
CA LEU A 698 31.05 11.05 -2.88
C LEU A 698 32.57 10.92 -3.09
N VAL A 699 33.00 10.10 -4.06
CA VAL A 699 34.41 9.89 -4.38
C VAL A 699 35.05 11.16 -4.96
N ARG A 700 34.35 11.88 -5.85
CA ARG A 700 34.83 13.16 -6.41
C ARG A 700 34.97 14.24 -5.35
N GLU A 701 34.06 14.26 -4.39
CA GLU A 701 34.09 15.18 -3.25
C GLU A 701 35.14 14.78 -2.19
N GLY A 702 35.82 13.65 -2.37
CA GLY A 702 37.00 13.26 -1.59
C GLY A 702 36.69 12.51 -0.29
N CYS A 703 35.61 11.72 -0.24
CA CYS A 703 35.35 10.86 0.92
C CYS A 703 36.44 9.78 1.10
N ASN A 704 36.61 9.30 2.34
CA ASN A 704 37.57 8.25 2.64
C ASN A 704 37.06 6.87 2.17
N LEU A 705 37.74 6.30 1.18
CA LEU A 705 37.36 5.04 0.54
C LEU A 705 37.70 3.79 1.36
N ASN A 706 38.42 3.95 2.48
CA ASN A 706 39.04 2.86 3.23
C ASN A 706 38.53 2.75 4.67
N VAL A 707 37.46 3.47 5.02
CA VAL A 707 36.82 3.34 6.34
C VAL A 707 36.24 1.93 6.46
N PRO A 708 36.56 1.16 7.53
CA PRO A 708 36.01 -0.18 7.72
C PRO A 708 34.68 -0.14 8.47
N ASP A 709 33.75 -1.01 8.07
CA ASP A 709 32.49 -1.25 8.77
C ASP A 709 32.65 -2.17 10.01
N LYS A 710 31.52 -2.61 10.59
CA LYS A 710 31.51 -3.47 11.78
C LYS A 710 32.16 -4.83 11.55
N ASP A 711 32.20 -5.34 10.32
CA ASP A 711 32.88 -6.58 9.96
C ASP A 711 34.33 -6.34 9.50
N GLY A 712 34.76 -5.09 9.46
CA GLY A 712 36.06 -4.67 8.95
C GLY A 712 36.09 -4.58 7.42
N ASP A 713 34.95 -4.69 6.76
CA ASP A 713 34.83 -4.57 5.31
C ASP A 713 34.88 -3.08 4.92
N THR A 714 35.66 -2.76 3.91
CA THR A 714 35.68 -1.43 3.27
C THR A 714 34.64 -1.41 2.14
N PRO A 715 34.27 -0.25 1.58
CA PRO A 715 33.38 -0.18 0.42
C PRO A 715 33.86 -1.04 -0.77
N LEU A 716 35.18 -1.22 -0.94
CA LEU A 716 35.73 -2.10 -1.96
C LEU A 716 35.48 -3.59 -1.68
N HIS A 717 35.52 -4.02 -0.41
CA HIS A 717 35.11 -5.37 -0.04
C HIS A 717 33.66 -5.62 -0.46
N GLU A 718 32.78 -4.65 -0.20
CA GLU A 718 31.35 -4.76 -0.50
C GLU A 718 31.08 -4.81 -2.01
N ALA A 719 31.76 -3.96 -2.79
CA ALA A 719 31.68 -3.98 -4.25
C ALA A 719 32.06 -5.35 -4.84
N LEU A 720 33.17 -5.93 -4.37
CA LEU A 720 33.66 -7.23 -4.86
C LEU A 720 32.84 -8.41 -4.33
N ARG A 721 32.35 -8.34 -3.09
CA ARG A 721 31.41 -9.32 -2.54
C ARG A 721 30.15 -9.38 -3.39
N HIS A 722 29.56 -8.23 -3.71
CA HIS A 722 28.38 -8.16 -4.57
C HIS A 722 28.67 -8.68 -5.98
N HIS A 723 29.82 -8.32 -6.57
CA HIS A 723 30.24 -8.83 -7.88
C HIS A 723 30.33 -10.36 -7.88
N THR A 724 30.99 -10.94 -6.89
CA THR A 724 31.19 -12.39 -6.77
C THR A 724 29.87 -13.13 -6.56
N LEU A 725 28.98 -12.61 -5.72
CA LEU A 725 27.65 -13.19 -5.55
C LEU A 725 26.82 -13.11 -6.84
N SER A 726 26.96 -12.02 -7.61
CA SER A 726 26.31 -11.87 -8.91
C SER A 726 26.85 -12.88 -9.94
N GLN A 727 28.16 -13.11 -9.98
CA GLN A 727 28.80 -14.10 -10.87
C GLN A 727 28.37 -15.53 -10.51
N LEU A 728 28.33 -15.86 -9.22
CA LEU A 728 27.91 -17.19 -8.76
C LEU A 728 26.46 -17.49 -9.11
N ARG A 729 25.55 -16.51 -9.00
CA ARG A 729 24.15 -16.66 -9.46
C ARG A 729 24.10 -16.95 -10.96
N HIS A 730 24.81 -16.18 -11.78
CA HIS A 730 24.82 -16.34 -13.23
C HIS A 730 25.48 -17.65 -13.72
N LEU A 731 26.53 -18.13 -13.06
CA LEU A 731 27.14 -19.43 -13.39
C LEU A 731 26.19 -20.60 -13.11
N GLN A 732 25.33 -20.44 -12.10
CA GLN A 732 24.27 -21.39 -11.81
C GLN A 732 23.22 -21.36 -12.93
N ASP A 733 22.81 -20.18 -13.39
CA ASP A 733 21.86 -20.01 -14.49
C ASP A 733 22.39 -20.54 -15.86
N MET A 734 23.68 -20.37 -16.17
CA MET A 734 24.29 -20.87 -17.43
C MET A 734 24.52 -22.40 -17.45
N GLN A 735 24.76 -23.01 -16.30
CA GLN A 735 24.93 -24.48 -16.21
C GLN A 735 23.61 -25.24 -16.40
N ASP A 736 22.49 -24.58 -16.18
CA ASP A 736 21.17 -25.17 -16.42
C ASP A 736 20.82 -25.14 -17.92
N VAL A 737 21.13 -24.05 -18.64
CA VAL A 737 20.99 -23.96 -20.12
C VAL A 737 21.91 -24.92 -20.89
N ALA A 738 23.14 -25.17 -20.42
CA ALA A 738 24.07 -26.09 -21.09
C ALA A 738 23.68 -27.58 -20.94
N LYS A 739 22.88 -27.94 -19.93
CA LYS A 739 22.35 -29.31 -19.78
C LYS A 739 21.23 -29.62 -20.77
N VAL A 740 20.54 -28.59 -21.25
CA VAL A 740 19.51 -28.66 -22.30
C VAL A 740 20.10 -28.88 -23.70
N GLY A 741 21.32 -28.40 -23.95
CA GLY A 741 21.99 -28.58 -25.25
C GLY A 741 22.61 -29.96 -25.49
N ALA A 742 22.67 -30.82 -24.47
CA ALA A 742 23.46 -32.07 -24.50
C ALA A 742 22.66 -33.33 -24.90
N ARG A 743 21.37 -33.22 -25.22
CA ARG A 743 20.51 -34.36 -25.59
C ARG A 743 20.28 -34.55 -27.10
N GLY A 744 21.06 -33.88 -27.95
CA GLY A 744 21.03 -34.06 -29.41
C GLY A 744 22.39 -34.38 -30.06
N SER A 745 22.75 -35.67 -30.09
CA SER A 745 23.67 -36.38 -31.00
C SER A 745 24.94 -35.72 -31.61
N THR A 746 26.09 -36.28 -31.23
CA THR A 746 27.28 -36.71 -32.02
C THR A 746 27.74 -35.99 -33.31
N SER A 747 29.02 -35.59 -33.24
CA SER A 747 30.10 -35.53 -34.26
C SER A 747 30.04 -34.52 -35.41
N ALA A 748 30.83 -33.44 -35.29
CA ALA A 748 31.94 -33.13 -36.20
C ALA A 748 32.78 -31.99 -35.62
N ALA A 749 34.10 -32.17 -35.58
CA ALA A 749 35.06 -31.11 -35.29
C ALA A 749 35.22 -30.18 -36.51
N GLY A 750 35.29 -28.87 -36.29
CA GLY A 750 35.70 -27.91 -37.33
C GLY A 750 35.25 -26.48 -37.04
N ASN A 751 36.20 -25.65 -36.61
CA ASN A 751 36.16 -24.18 -36.47
C ASN A 751 35.10 -23.44 -37.31
N LEU A 752 34.27 -22.62 -36.65
CA LEU A 752 33.94 -21.29 -37.17
C LEU A 752 33.59 -20.31 -36.04
N GLU A 753 34.53 -19.41 -35.81
CA GLU A 753 34.41 -18.09 -35.20
C GLU A 753 33.36 -17.22 -35.93
N LEU A 754 32.82 -16.22 -35.22
CA LEU A 754 32.15 -15.00 -35.71
C LEU A 754 30.80 -15.17 -36.46
N LEU A 755 29.70 -14.67 -35.85
CA LEU A 755 28.98 -13.44 -36.28
C LEU A 755 27.54 -13.37 -35.69
N MET A 756 27.33 -12.39 -34.79
CA MET A 756 26.14 -11.55 -34.49
C MET A 756 24.72 -12.12 -34.67
N GLY A 757 23.80 -12.09 -33.69
CA GLY A 757 23.17 -10.92 -33.04
C GLY A 757 21.65 -11.23 -32.91
N LEU A 758 20.78 -10.69 -32.05
CA LEU A 758 20.68 -9.51 -31.19
C LEU A 758 19.51 -9.75 -30.20
N GLY A 759 19.57 -9.22 -28.96
CA GLY A 759 18.40 -9.17 -28.06
C GLY A 759 18.65 -8.96 -26.56
N SER A 760 19.21 -7.81 -26.17
CA SER A 760 19.07 -7.11 -24.87
C SER A 760 19.06 -7.90 -23.53
N GLN A 761 20.22 -8.21 -22.93
CA GLN A 761 20.39 -8.43 -21.47
C GLN A 761 21.82 -8.12 -20.97
N GLY A 762 22.20 -6.83 -20.88
CA GLY A 762 23.60 -6.41 -20.68
C GLY A 762 23.91 -5.44 -19.53
N ALA A 763 22.95 -5.05 -18.68
CA ALA A 763 23.16 -3.94 -17.72
C ALA A 763 23.85 -4.36 -16.40
N ASP A 764 23.46 -5.47 -15.77
CA ASP A 764 23.89 -5.79 -14.40
C ASP A 764 25.35 -6.29 -14.28
N LYS A 765 25.89 -6.89 -15.35
CA LYS A 765 27.25 -7.46 -15.39
C LYS A 765 28.35 -6.40 -15.23
N LYS A 766 28.05 -5.12 -15.52
CA LYS A 766 29.04 -4.05 -15.59
C LYS A 766 29.07 -3.15 -14.36
N SER A 767 28.01 -3.06 -13.55
CA SER A 767 27.94 -2.02 -12.51
C SER A 767 28.88 -2.25 -11.32
N SER A 768 28.84 -3.42 -10.69
CA SER A 768 29.64 -3.74 -9.49
C SER A 768 31.16 -3.80 -9.76
N ALA A 769 31.56 -4.45 -10.85
CA ALA A 769 32.96 -4.47 -11.30
C ALA A 769 33.44 -3.07 -11.70
N SER A 770 32.60 -2.27 -12.37
CA SER A 770 32.92 -0.88 -12.70
C SER A 770 33.07 -0.02 -11.45
N ILE A 771 32.19 -0.18 -10.45
CA ILE A 771 32.31 0.51 -9.16
C ILE A 771 33.60 0.09 -8.45
N ALA A 772 33.95 -1.20 -8.41
CA ALA A 772 35.21 -1.67 -7.82
C ALA A 772 36.44 -1.06 -8.53
N CYS A 773 36.48 -1.12 -9.86
CA CYS A 773 37.54 -0.50 -10.66
C CYS A 773 37.61 1.01 -10.44
N PHE A 774 36.46 1.68 -10.34
CA PHE A 774 36.38 3.11 -10.10
C PHE A 774 36.90 3.48 -8.70
N LEU A 775 36.52 2.74 -7.66
CA LEU A 775 37.02 2.94 -6.29
C LEU A 775 38.54 2.77 -6.23
N VAL A 776 39.09 1.71 -6.83
CA VAL A 776 40.55 1.47 -6.88
C VAL A 776 41.28 2.55 -7.64
N SER A 777 40.76 2.95 -8.81
CA SER A 777 41.32 4.06 -9.60
C SER A 777 41.31 5.37 -8.82
N ASN A 778 40.44 5.51 -7.82
CA ASN A 778 40.35 6.66 -6.94
C ASN A 778 40.99 6.43 -5.55
N GLY A 779 41.73 5.34 -5.34
CA GLY A 779 42.58 5.14 -4.14
C GLY A 779 41.99 4.24 -3.06
N ALA A 780 41.03 3.39 -3.40
CA ALA A 780 40.67 2.28 -2.51
C ALA A 780 41.79 1.24 -2.45
N GLU A 781 42.10 0.79 -1.23
CA GLU A 781 43.19 -0.12 -0.95
C GLU A 781 42.80 -1.57 -1.16
N LEU A 782 43.68 -2.33 -1.84
CA LEU A 782 43.42 -3.73 -2.24
C LEU A 782 43.78 -4.77 -1.17
N TYR A 783 44.49 -4.35 -0.12
CA TYR A 783 45.14 -5.27 0.83
C TYR A 783 44.70 -5.08 2.28
N ILE A 784 43.74 -4.19 2.55
CA ILE A 784 43.16 -4.03 3.89
C ILE A 784 42.40 -5.31 4.24
N LYS A 785 42.73 -5.93 5.38
CA LYS A 785 42.07 -7.16 5.81
C LYS A 785 40.89 -6.84 6.73
N ASN A 786 39.75 -7.43 6.44
CA ASN A 786 38.58 -7.42 7.33
C ASN A 786 38.79 -8.30 8.57
N LYS A 787 37.80 -8.38 9.46
CA LYS A 787 37.88 -9.19 10.69
C LYS A 787 38.00 -10.70 10.43
N LYS A 788 37.65 -11.17 9.23
CA LYS A 788 37.84 -12.57 8.79
C LYS A 788 39.23 -12.80 8.20
N GLY A 789 40.10 -11.79 8.16
CA GLY A 789 41.44 -11.86 7.59
C GLY A 789 41.49 -11.84 6.07
N GLN A 790 40.37 -11.53 5.40
CA GLN A 790 40.24 -11.47 3.95
C GLN A 790 40.48 -10.04 3.48
N ALA A 791 41.30 -9.88 2.44
CA ALA A 791 41.44 -8.62 1.70
C ALA A 791 40.38 -8.54 0.57
N PRO A 792 40.11 -7.34 -0.02
CA PRO A 792 39.18 -7.22 -1.13
C PRO A 792 39.50 -8.15 -2.30
N LEU A 793 40.79 -8.30 -2.63
CA LEU A 793 41.23 -9.21 -3.68
C LEU A 793 40.92 -10.68 -3.40
N ASP A 794 40.90 -11.11 -2.14
CA ASP A 794 40.54 -12.48 -1.77
C ASP A 794 39.05 -12.78 -2.06
N LEU A 795 38.23 -11.73 -2.23
CA LEU A 795 36.83 -11.82 -2.58
C LEU A 795 36.59 -11.79 -4.10
N CYS A 796 37.61 -11.59 -4.94
CA CYS A 796 37.50 -11.49 -6.39
C CYS A 796 37.99 -12.78 -7.09
N PRO A 797 37.09 -13.71 -7.46
CA PRO A 797 37.48 -14.96 -8.11
C PRO A 797 37.83 -14.80 -9.60
N ASP A 798 37.43 -13.70 -10.24
CA ASP A 798 37.72 -13.42 -11.66
C ASP A 798 39.17 -12.94 -11.84
N PRO A 799 40.05 -13.71 -12.52
CA PRO A 799 41.44 -13.33 -12.75
C PRO A 799 41.59 -12.07 -13.61
N ASN A 800 40.67 -11.81 -14.55
CA ASN A 800 40.73 -10.64 -15.42
C ASN A 800 40.42 -9.37 -14.65
N LEU A 801 39.38 -9.40 -13.83
CA LEU A 801 39.04 -8.29 -12.93
C LEU A 801 40.14 -8.07 -11.89
N CYS A 802 40.69 -9.13 -11.30
CA CYS A 802 41.82 -9.03 -10.36
C CYS A 802 43.03 -8.33 -11.01
N ASN A 803 43.41 -8.74 -12.23
CA ASN A 803 44.50 -8.11 -12.97
C ASN A 803 44.20 -6.63 -13.29
N ALA A 804 42.95 -6.30 -13.66
CA ALA A 804 42.52 -4.93 -13.91
C ALA A 804 42.62 -4.07 -12.65
N LEU A 805 42.14 -4.56 -11.50
CA LEU A 805 42.22 -3.85 -10.22
C LEU A 805 43.68 -3.61 -9.79
N VAL A 806 44.53 -4.63 -9.90
CA VAL A 806 45.97 -4.50 -9.58
C VAL A 806 46.66 -3.51 -10.53
N LYS A 807 46.30 -3.51 -11.82
CA LYS A 807 46.82 -2.53 -12.79
C LYS A 807 46.39 -1.11 -12.41
N CYS A 808 45.10 -0.87 -12.20
CA CYS A 808 44.56 0.43 -11.78
C CYS A 808 45.23 0.96 -10.50
N HIS A 809 45.49 0.09 -9.53
CA HIS A 809 46.17 0.45 -8.29
C HIS A 809 47.65 0.84 -8.49
N LYS A 810 48.36 0.15 -9.39
CA LYS A 810 49.77 0.48 -9.74
C LYS A 810 49.89 1.78 -10.51
N ASP A 811 48.99 2.03 -11.47
CA ASP A 811 48.99 3.25 -12.29
C ASP A 811 48.83 4.51 -11.40
N LYS A 812 48.04 4.41 -10.33
CA LYS A 812 47.92 5.48 -9.32
C LYS A 812 49.15 5.60 -8.40
N SER A 813 49.72 4.49 -7.96
CA SER A 813 50.93 4.48 -7.12
C SER A 813 52.13 5.15 -7.81
N CYS A 814 52.21 5.04 -9.14
CA CYS A 814 53.23 5.71 -9.96
C CYS A 814 53.00 7.24 -10.05
N SER A 815 51.74 7.67 -9.99
CA SER A 815 51.33 9.08 -10.10
C SER A 815 51.59 9.90 -8.83
N GLN A 816 51.88 9.26 -7.69
CA GLN A 816 52.17 9.93 -6.40
C GLN A 816 53.66 10.28 -6.19
N ILE A 817 54.56 9.96 -7.12
CA ILE A 817 56.01 10.21 -7.00
C ILE A 817 56.43 11.61 -7.50
N LEU A 818 55.49 12.46 -7.96
CA LEU A 818 55.79 13.84 -8.37
C LEU A 818 55.14 14.87 -7.43
N THR A 819 55.97 15.57 -6.65
CA THR A 819 55.59 16.75 -5.84
C THR A 819 55.39 18.01 -6.70
N PRO A 820 54.68 19.05 -6.19
CA PRO A 820 53.79 19.88 -6.99
C PRO A 820 54.50 21.03 -7.69
N SER A 821 54.17 21.27 -8.95
CA SER A 821 54.39 22.57 -9.58
C SER A 821 53.14 22.99 -10.35
N SER A 822 52.74 24.24 -10.08
CA SER A 822 51.76 25.09 -10.75
C SER A 822 51.03 24.53 -11.97
N SER A 823 49.71 24.56 -11.88
CA SER A 823 48.73 24.51 -12.97
C SER A 823 49.22 25.05 -14.33
N PRO A 824 48.73 24.44 -15.42
CA PRO A 824 47.75 25.17 -16.21
C PRO A 824 46.47 24.36 -16.46
N ARG A 825 45.36 25.08 -16.63
CA ARG A 825 44.03 24.54 -16.99
C ARG A 825 44.15 23.64 -18.24
N PRO A 826 43.45 22.49 -18.32
CA PRO A 826 43.27 21.82 -19.58
C PRO A 826 42.20 22.57 -20.38
N THR A 827 42.63 23.14 -21.51
CA THR A 827 41.78 23.53 -22.63
C THR A 827 41.09 22.30 -23.23
N GLU A 828 39.87 22.52 -23.69
CA GLU A 828 38.98 21.58 -24.38
C GLU A 828 39.66 20.83 -25.54
N GLN A 829 39.09 19.66 -25.87
CA GLN A 829 39.31 18.79 -27.04
C GLN A 829 40.27 17.60 -26.87
N GLU A 830 39.81 16.59 -26.11
CA GLU A 830 39.90 15.20 -26.58
C GLU A 830 38.47 14.68 -26.69
N ALA A 831 38.00 14.51 -27.92
CA ALA A 831 36.66 14.07 -28.23
C ALA A 831 36.52 12.58 -27.85
N LEU A 832 35.63 12.28 -26.92
CA LEU A 832 35.24 10.91 -26.57
C LEU A 832 34.60 10.25 -27.79
N GLU A 833 35.26 9.25 -28.36
CA GLU A 833 34.80 8.53 -29.56
C GLU A 833 33.63 7.56 -29.31
N ASP A 834 33.29 7.29 -28.05
CA ASP A 834 32.21 6.38 -27.64
C ASP A 834 31.21 7.03 -26.67
N CYS A 835 29.94 6.65 -26.77
CA CYS A 835 28.90 7.07 -25.83
C CYS A 835 29.18 6.53 -24.42
N ILE A 836 29.36 7.40 -23.43
CA ILE A 836 29.80 7.03 -22.06
C ILE A 836 28.70 6.35 -21.21
N VAL A 837 27.48 6.20 -21.75
CA VAL A 837 26.34 5.57 -21.08
C VAL A 837 26.06 4.16 -21.62
N CYS A 838 26.14 3.94 -22.94
CA CYS A 838 25.88 2.63 -23.55
C CYS A 838 27.09 2.01 -24.28
N SER A 839 28.17 2.77 -24.49
CA SER A 839 29.38 2.37 -25.22
C SER A 839 29.18 2.05 -26.72
N ASP A 840 28.14 2.61 -27.37
CA ASP A 840 27.99 2.57 -28.84
C ASP A 840 28.83 3.65 -29.54
N MET A 841 29.30 3.34 -30.76
CA MET A 841 30.02 4.29 -31.63
C MET A 841 29.10 5.42 -32.14
N LYS A 842 29.69 6.59 -32.37
CA LYS A 842 29.01 7.76 -32.97
C LYS A 842 28.33 7.39 -34.32
N ARG A 843 27.06 7.76 -34.50
CA ARG A 843 26.36 7.63 -35.81
C ARG A 843 26.52 8.93 -36.63
N ASP A 844 26.95 8.80 -37.88
CA ASP A 844 27.46 9.91 -38.72
C ASP A 844 26.41 10.69 -39.54
N THR A 845 25.11 10.54 -39.27
CA THR A 845 24.07 11.13 -40.14
C THR A 845 23.67 12.54 -39.68
N LEU A 846 24.05 13.56 -40.46
CA LEU A 846 23.75 14.99 -40.26
C LEU A 846 22.53 15.44 -41.09
N PHE A 847 21.59 16.15 -40.48
CA PHE A 847 20.42 16.73 -41.18
C PHE A 847 20.66 18.21 -41.57
N GLY A 848 20.60 18.52 -42.86
CA GLY A 848 20.68 19.90 -43.38
C GLY A 848 19.30 20.54 -43.56
N PRO A 849 19.13 21.88 -43.38
CA PRO A 849 20.16 22.92 -43.20
C PRO A 849 20.51 23.28 -41.74
N CYS A 850 19.90 22.62 -40.75
CA CYS A 850 20.02 23.00 -39.34
C CYS A 850 21.22 22.38 -38.60
N GLY A 851 21.89 21.39 -39.19
CA GLY A 851 23.13 20.81 -38.63
C GLY A 851 22.93 19.96 -37.37
N HIS A 852 21.69 19.57 -37.07
CA HIS A 852 21.39 18.74 -35.90
C HIS A 852 21.76 17.26 -36.13
N ILE A 853 22.13 16.60 -35.04
CA ILE A 853 22.42 15.17 -34.93
C ILE A 853 21.37 14.56 -34.00
N ALA A 854 20.85 13.38 -34.33
CA ALA A 854 19.88 12.69 -33.47
C ALA A 854 20.58 11.96 -32.29
N THR A 855 20.10 12.15 -31.07
CA THR A 855 20.53 11.44 -29.85
C THR A 855 19.37 10.65 -29.23
N CYS A 856 19.70 9.68 -28.37
CA CYS A 856 18.70 8.89 -27.63
C CYS A 856 18.02 9.77 -26.55
N SER A 857 16.74 9.54 -26.28
CA SER A 857 15.99 10.30 -25.26
C SER A 857 16.30 9.88 -23.80
N LEU A 858 17.05 8.80 -23.61
CA LEU A 858 17.39 8.22 -22.31
C LEU A 858 18.87 8.37 -21.92
N CYS A 859 19.73 8.93 -22.79
CA CYS A 859 21.14 9.21 -22.47
C CYS A 859 21.63 10.54 -23.07
#